data_AF-A0A812A0K8-F1
#
_entry.id   AF-A0A812A0K8-F1
#
_cell.length_a   1.000
_cell.length_b   1.000
_cell.length_c   1.000
_cell.angle_alpha   90.00
_cell.angle_beta   90.00
_cell.angle_gamma   90.00
#
_symmetry.space_group_name_H-M   'P 1'
#
loop_
_entity.id
_entity.type
_entity.pdbx_description
1 polymer ?
#
loop_
_entity_poly.entity_id
_entity_poly.type
_entity_poly.pdbx_seq_one_letter_code
_entity_poly.pdbx_strand_id
1 'polypeptide(L)'
;MSINKNTVNHSILKDIILDAGLSVRSENVLLANFNSINEILAKKESEFQYLRNCGKKTVKELLSFREGYLNSLKDSDPINELKHKSRKIQNLELNSNVFFKQTVSESDLSKRAKNSLVSHFKHLYHFLDADGYEILGIRNCGRKTLKEIIDFQEKIKSLNRLQDHDQVDPLIKHPYDFSSLEALSLIDQNWKWNSKHFYNQIVGDSKISVRAKNVLIKNVGNLFQFCSNDASKLIGKNNFYGKTLQEIVRFRAELVYRLYLGYNSDHPFVIHFPSLSNMPEISSNLLSFFSAHKIYSVDSILRYESYSGKEFDRQGKEILNKLESIHEFKALKRFISNYLLIRLDKDSNPRNSKAIDIVALKNICENSSLSVTSKDFIFDLIENNHNILGLSLDDLLKNDNIDFSEAFEILAFQEEMLSFVNELNITKKIFVLSELRIKQPELLNNKDFFNSMLHSLSKRARNVIVENANTLTKLLNLKRSEMFSFRNCGRGTITEILDTQKKFKRQIIEYDLKNELNKTIFYEELKFPNFWNFSRIAFDKYKILNDYANTHEYINVLIEEICGGENRERNIFLKRMGMSGEKPQSLEVIGQHYNLTRERVRQLLNRIYNRAISLPSQYILSQIVNQIKVIVSENGGIIDKVILLNKLFSTARDSYRFEYATPLFDFISDSQAWQNSNLTNNKTGTIINSSYFYYLKIISKDLYQIGYSNADEVHSQSHWSIDFSMLKSCIDESLASLKNNSNNHVISNLLIENSLPEVGLRIVNNRVYTGGLWDIYFGRLSKAVENFMLLNKNEAHFTLVFDSLRKFRPRDSDFSSRVVHAALGANENIVLWDRGTFIHKDNIQYPHGLIGKIEKWVLDKLKNNVPFVSAYGPYISFKEECQNHGINNEKYLYSLLKIGSHPLLAYPWVPYIYYNKGEVSRIPNNLFLEEYLQESKGEVTNSELENYALNELCLKDFQYNALTYIIPNCIRTKDWGFLHTDFLDINKNKIDEILTYVRNILKKVGHVSVVKVFKEKKLSCIIQGIDSPQGLYSIIESFGADEFGCSKYPKINCLIENMGGKKNSIAKEIISYIRNKACPISYQELISVFGDDLGYNENTIYSVRFHNDIFSYLTNCFVHAEIIKWDSEKQRFLEQKANERYEFALDLGKPFALIDDLLEQSSLPILDGGLYWSKELLQDILSKGNNFRIIGNNKNAYLPRNNCNRIQSFEDLLYFILKSNFDGAENLNDFSKYAVNCGIIKRNITLNMLGEAKKVKIRNEEIYISNR
;
A
#
# COMPACT_ATOMS: atom_id res chain seq x y z
N MET A 1 31.33 -29.96 49.80
CA MET A 1 31.93 -30.81 48.73
C MET A 1 32.13 -29.94 47.50
N SER A 2 33.37 -29.84 47.01
CA SER A 2 33.74 -29.09 45.81
C SER A 2 33.71 -30.00 44.58
N ILE A 3 32.76 -29.79 43.66
CA ILE A 3 32.77 -30.42 42.34
C ILE A 3 33.25 -29.39 41.32
N ASN A 4 34.12 -29.84 40.40
CA ASN A 4 34.85 -29.00 39.46
C ASN A 4 33.95 -28.10 38.61
N LYS A 5 34.13 -26.78 38.74
CA LYS A 5 33.71 -25.82 37.71
C LYS A 5 34.70 -25.86 36.56
N ASN A 6 34.40 -26.62 35.51
CA ASN A 6 34.58 -26.25 34.10
C ASN A 6 34.20 -27.44 33.20
N THR A 7 33.69 -27.16 31.99
CA THR A 7 33.24 -28.14 30.97
C THR A 7 32.00 -28.99 31.30
N VAL A 8 30.90 -28.36 31.76
CA VAL A 8 29.57 -28.90 31.42
C VAL A 8 29.33 -28.60 29.95
N ASN A 9 29.20 -29.65 29.15
CA ASN A 9 29.24 -29.57 27.69
C ASN A 9 28.03 -28.81 27.10
N HIS A 10 28.26 -27.98 26.07
CA HIS A 10 27.18 -27.34 25.30
C HIS A 10 26.25 -28.40 24.65
N SER A 11 26.73 -29.62 24.40
CA SER A 11 25.86 -30.74 23.99
C SER A 11 24.83 -31.09 25.07
N ILE A 12 25.25 -31.25 26.34
CA ILE A 12 24.36 -31.60 27.45
C ILE A 12 23.31 -30.51 27.67
N LEU A 13 23.69 -29.22 27.57
CA LEU A 13 22.72 -28.12 27.61
C LEU A 13 21.70 -28.23 26.47
N LYS A 14 22.17 -28.56 25.26
CA LYS A 14 21.30 -28.71 24.09
C LYS A 14 20.34 -29.88 24.24
N ASP A 15 20.79 -31.01 24.78
CA ASP A 15 19.96 -32.18 25.01
C ASP A 15 18.88 -31.88 26.07
N ILE A 16 19.26 -31.25 27.20
CA ILE A 16 18.32 -30.77 28.23
C ILE A 16 17.26 -29.82 27.65
N ILE A 17 17.67 -28.86 26.79
CA ILE A 17 16.74 -27.91 26.16
C ILE A 17 15.77 -28.59 25.18
N LEU A 18 16.24 -29.59 24.43
CA LEU A 18 15.42 -30.34 23.47
C LEU A 18 14.41 -31.27 24.15
N ASP A 19 14.79 -31.89 25.28
CA ASP A 19 13.91 -32.75 26.06
C ASP A 19 12.90 -31.97 26.90
N ALA A 20 13.17 -30.69 27.21
CA ALA A 20 12.29 -29.82 27.99
C ALA A 20 10.96 -29.42 27.29
N GLY A 21 10.76 -29.78 26.01
CA GLY A 21 9.51 -29.56 25.29
C GLY A 21 9.14 -28.09 25.05
N LEU A 22 10.13 -27.19 25.07
CA LEU A 22 9.96 -25.75 24.91
C LEU A 22 9.52 -25.40 23.48
N SER A 23 8.90 -24.23 23.30
CA SER A 23 8.71 -23.72 21.94
C SER A 23 10.05 -23.45 21.25
N VAL A 24 10.13 -23.70 19.94
CA VAL A 24 11.32 -23.44 19.10
C VAL A 24 11.89 -22.02 19.27
N ARG A 25 11.07 -21.04 19.64
CA ARG A 25 11.54 -19.68 19.96
C ARG A 25 12.31 -19.64 21.28
N SER A 26 11.81 -20.31 22.31
CA SER A 26 12.45 -20.42 23.62
C SER A 26 13.70 -21.30 23.57
N GLU A 27 13.69 -22.41 22.83
CA GLU A 27 14.89 -23.23 22.54
C GLU A 27 16.01 -22.35 21.92
N ASN A 28 15.70 -21.61 20.85
CA ASN A 28 16.66 -20.74 20.17
C ASN A 28 17.12 -19.56 21.05
N VAL A 29 16.27 -19.03 21.93
CA VAL A 29 16.69 -18.00 22.89
C VAL A 29 17.65 -18.59 23.92
N LEU A 30 17.42 -19.80 24.43
CA LEU A 30 18.35 -20.41 25.38
C LEU A 30 19.70 -20.75 24.72
N LEU A 31 19.66 -21.46 23.58
CA LEU A 31 20.85 -21.90 22.85
C LEU A 31 21.71 -20.76 22.28
N ALA A 32 21.13 -19.57 22.05
CA ALA A 32 21.87 -18.42 21.51
C ALA A 32 22.43 -17.48 22.58
N ASN A 33 22.00 -17.60 23.84
CA ASN A 33 22.37 -16.66 24.92
C ASN A 33 23.07 -17.34 26.12
N PHE A 34 23.09 -18.66 26.21
CA PHE A 34 23.67 -19.40 27.36
C PHE A 34 24.50 -20.60 26.91
N ASN A 35 25.63 -20.81 27.58
CA ASN A 35 26.54 -21.94 27.33
C ASN A 35 26.39 -23.07 28.36
N SER A 36 25.75 -22.79 29.50
CA SER A 36 25.48 -23.79 30.54
C SER A 36 24.10 -23.61 31.21
N ILE A 37 23.56 -24.69 31.78
CA ILE A 37 22.28 -24.64 32.53
C ILE A 37 22.39 -23.70 33.75
N ASN A 38 23.57 -23.61 34.36
CA ASN A 38 23.83 -22.73 35.49
C ASN A 38 23.69 -21.24 35.15
N GLU A 39 24.01 -20.82 33.93
CA GLU A 39 23.79 -19.43 33.48
C GLU A 39 22.29 -19.12 33.36
N ILE A 40 21.47 -20.08 32.93
CA ILE A 40 20.01 -19.96 32.87
C ILE A 40 19.42 -19.86 34.27
N LEU A 41 19.88 -20.71 35.19
CA LEU A 41 19.44 -20.73 36.59
C LEU A 41 19.84 -19.46 37.36
N ALA A 42 20.99 -18.86 37.03
CA ALA A 42 21.49 -17.64 37.67
C ALA A 42 20.78 -16.35 37.22
N LYS A 43 20.04 -16.35 36.10
CA LYS A 43 19.38 -15.15 35.58
C LYS A 43 18.12 -14.77 36.36
N LYS A 44 18.01 -13.49 36.71
CA LYS A 44 16.81 -12.89 37.31
C LYS A 44 15.69 -12.80 36.28
N GLU A 45 14.44 -12.76 36.74
CA GLU A 45 13.26 -12.64 35.87
C GLU A 45 13.33 -11.39 34.97
N SER A 46 13.70 -10.24 35.55
CA SER A 46 13.88 -8.99 34.84
C SER A 46 15.02 -9.00 33.81
N GLU A 47 15.89 -10.02 33.80
CA GLU A 47 16.95 -10.14 32.79
C GLU A 47 16.50 -10.93 31.55
N PHE A 48 15.56 -11.87 31.69
CA PHE A 48 15.04 -12.65 30.56
C PHE A 48 14.33 -11.79 29.51
N GLN A 49 13.77 -10.63 29.89
CA GLN A 49 13.12 -9.70 28.97
C GLN A 49 14.09 -8.95 28.05
N TYR A 50 15.38 -8.87 28.40
CA TYR A 50 16.41 -8.21 27.59
C TYR A 50 17.15 -9.18 26.64
N LEU A 51 16.87 -10.48 26.72
CA LEU A 51 17.45 -11.47 25.81
C LEU A 51 16.92 -11.27 24.39
N ARG A 52 17.82 -11.30 23.41
CA ARG A 52 17.46 -11.08 22.00
C ARG A 52 16.43 -12.12 21.55
N ASN A 53 15.34 -11.64 20.94
CA ASN A 53 14.17 -12.41 20.52
C ASN A 53 13.24 -12.93 21.65
N CYS A 54 13.45 -12.57 22.92
CA CYS A 54 12.58 -13.00 24.03
C CYS A 54 11.36 -12.06 24.20
N GLY A 55 10.17 -12.51 23.78
CA GLY A 55 8.92 -11.77 24.02
C GLY A 55 8.23 -12.19 25.32
N LYS A 56 7.24 -11.43 25.82
CA LYS A 56 6.54 -11.71 27.10
C LYS A 56 6.07 -13.18 27.27
N LYS A 57 5.67 -13.86 26.18
CA LYS A 57 5.32 -15.29 26.20
C LYS A 57 6.54 -16.20 26.37
N THR A 58 7.63 -15.90 25.66
CA THR A 58 8.93 -16.59 25.78
C THR A 58 9.46 -16.44 27.20
N VAL A 59 9.45 -15.24 27.78
CA VAL A 59 9.86 -15.01 29.18
C VAL A 59 9.09 -15.94 30.14
N LYS A 60 7.76 -16.01 30.06
CA LYS A 60 6.96 -16.93 30.90
C LYS A 60 7.30 -18.42 30.69
N GLU A 61 7.59 -18.82 29.46
CA GLU A 61 7.99 -20.20 29.13
C GLU A 61 9.38 -20.54 29.70
N LEU A 62 10.33 -19.60 29.65
CA LEU A 62 11.68 -19.75 30.24
C LEU A 62 11.67 -19.73 31.76
N LEU A 63 10.82 -18.93 32.40
CA LEU A 63 10.63 -18.94 33.85
C LEU A 63 10.05 -20.27 34.34
N SER A 64 9.00 -20.77 33.66
CA SER A 64 8.40 -22.07 33.94
C SER A 64 9.41 -23.21 33.81
N PHE A 65 10.26 -23.18 32.77
CA PHE A 65 11.37 -24.12 32.60
C PHE A 65 12.38 -24.04 33.76
N ARG A 66 12.82 -22.82 34.12
CA ARG A 66 13.76 -22.58 35.22
C ARG A 66 13.22 -23.09 36.55
N GLU A 67 11.94 -22.85 36.85
CA GLU A 67 11.27 -23.31 38.08
C GLU A 67 11.05 -24.82 38.10
N GLY A 68 10.62 -25.42 36.99
CA GLY A 68 10.50 -26.87 36.87
C GLY A 68 11.83 -27.58 37.11
N TYR A 69 12.92 -27.06 36.53
CA TYR A 69 14.27 -27.61 36.73
C TYR A 69 14.81 -27.39 38.15
N LEU A 70 14.53 -26.24 38.77
CA LEU A 70 14.88 -25.99 40.18
C LEU A 70 14.11 -26.89 41.15
N ASN A 71 12.88 -27.27 40.82
CA ASN A 71 12.09 -28.18 41.66
C ASN A 71 12.53 -29.63 41.48
N SER A 72 12.81 -30.09 40.25
CA SER A 72 13.37 -31.45 40.05
C SER A 72 14.73 -31.66 40.72
N LEU A 73 15.52 -30.59 40.94
CA LEU A 73 16.75 -30.63 41.73
C LEU A 73 16.52 -30.68 43.25
N LYS A 74 15.35 -30.23 43.74
CA LYS A 74 14.98 -30.33 45.17
C LYS A 74 14.40 -31.70 45.51
N ASP A 75 13.69 -32.30 44.56
CA ASP A 75 13.03 -33.60 44.73
C ASP A 75 13.99 -34.80 44.55
N SER A 76 15.27 -34.55 44.23
CA SER A 76 16.29 -35.60 44.06
C SER A 76 16.88 -36.08 45.40
N ASP A 77 16.07 -36.77 46.20
CA ASP A 77 16.53 -37.67 47.27
C ASP A 77 16.71 -39.09 46.68
N PRO A 78 17.95 -39.58 46.46
CA PRO A 78 18.23 -40.69 45.53
C PRO A 78 17.88 -42.10 46.05
N ILE A 79 17.08 -42.26 47.12
CA ILE A 79 16.96 -43.53 47.85
C ILE A 79 15.56 -44.20 47.77
N ASN A 80 14.47 -43.51 47.43
CA ASN A 80 13.11 -44.07 47.56
C ASN A 80 12.38 -44.50 46.27
N GLU A 81 12.84 -44.14 45.05
CA GLU A 81 12.05 -44.36 43.83
C GLU A 81 12.23 -45.73 43.12
N LEU A 82 12.83 -46.72 43.78
CA LEU A 82 13.04 -48.08 43.23
C LEU A 82 12.16 -49.19 43.81
N LYS A 83 11.24 -48.90 44.75
CA LYS A 83 10.38 -49.91 45.39
C LYS A 83 8.92 -49.99 44.91
N HIS A 84 8.47 -49.16 43.97
CA HIS A 84 7.06 -49.12 43.57
C HIS A 84 6.71 -49.53 42.11
N LYS A 85 7.67 -49.99 41.30
CA LYS A 85 7.43 -50.42 39.89
C LYS A 85 7.26 -51.94 39.68
N SER A 86 6.68 -52.65 40.65
CA SER A 86 6.47 -54.11 40.56
C SER A 86 5.11 -54.57 41.10
N ARG A 87 3.99 -54.07 40.55
CA ARG A 87 2.63 -54.68 40.67
C ARG A 87 1.58 -53.98 39.77
N LYS A 88 1.46 -54.44 38.52
CA LYS A 88 0.22 -54.58 37.70
C LYS A 88 0.56 -54.72 36.21
N ILE A 89 1.07 -55.90 35.84
CA ILE A 89 0.83 -56.47 34.51
C ILE A 89 -0.12 -57.65 34.74
N GLN A 90 -1.42 -57.35 34.77
CA GLN A 90 -2.54 -58.27 34.61
C GLN A 90 -3.82 -57.43 34.56
N ASN A 91 -4.53 -57.55 33.43
CA ASN A 91 -5.73 -56.85 32.93
C ASN A 91 -5.45 -56.06 31.64
N LEU A 92 -5.04 -56.81 30.62
CA LEU A 92 -4.99 -56.37 29.22
C LEU A 92 -6.37 -56.58 28.59
N GLU A 93 -7.33 -55.72 28.94
CA GLU A 93 -8.58 -55.57 28.17
C GLU A 93 -8.74 -54.10 27.75
N LEU A 94 -8.63 -53.88 26.43
CA LEU A 94 -9.18 -52.76 25.66
C LEU A 94 -9.04 -51.32 26.21
N ASN A 95 -7.82 -50.90 26.56
CA ASN A 95 -7.53 -49.49 26.82
C ASN A 95 -7.17 -48.74 25.52
N SER A 96 -8.18 -48.42 24.70
CA SER A 96 -8.07 -47.85 23.33
C SER A 96 -7.26 -46.54 23.20
N ASN A 97 -6.99 -45.86 24.32
CA ASN A 97 -6.15 -44.66 24.41
C ASN A 97 -4.65 -44.97 24.27
N VAL A 98 -4.19 -46.08 24.88
CA VAL A 98 -2.78 -46.52 24.78
C VAL A 98 -2.46 -46.91 23.34
N PHE A 99 -3.34 -47.71 22.73
CA PHE A 99 -3.23 -48.11 21.33
C PHE A 99 -3.17 -46.89 20.40
N PHE A 100 -4.14 -45.96 20.51
CA PHE A 100 -4.15 -44.76 19.66
C PHE A 100 -2.86 -43.93 19.76
N LYS A 101 -2.35 -43.70 20.98
CA LYS A 101 -1.09 -42.97 21.17
C LYS A 101 0.10 -43.70 20.57
N GLN A 102 0.15 -45.02 20.70
CA GLN A 102 1.20 -45.84 20.11
C GLN A 102 1.15 -45.77 18.57
N THR A 103 -0.01 -46.01 17.95
CA THR A 103 -0.21 -45.93 16.50
C THR A 103 0.15 -44.56 15.93
N VAL A 104 -0.21 -43.47 16.61
CA VAL A 104 0.21 -42.11 16.21
C VAL A 104 1.72 -41.92 16.38
N SER A 105 2.33 -42.45 17.45
CA SER A 105 3.78 -42.32 17.69
C SER A 105 4.64 -43.07 16.67
N GLU A 106 4.17 -44.23 16.19
CA GLU A 106 4.86 -45.10 15.23
C GLU A 106 4.67 -44.68 13.76
N SER A 107 3.69 -43.82 13.47
CA SER A 107 3.38 -43.34 12.11
C SER A 107 4.46 -42.46 11.47
N ASP A 108 4.43 -42.29 10.14
CA ASP A 108 5.30 -41.35 9.40
C ASP A 108 4.90 -39.86 9.52
N LEU A 109 3.94 -39.54 10.39
CA LEU A 109 3.44 -38.18 10.59
C LEU A 109 4.53 -37.21 11.08
N SER A 110 4.46 -35.94 10.68
CA SER A 110 5.36 -34.91 11.23
C SER A 110 5.17 -34.76 12.75
N LYS A 111 6.21 -34.35 13.49
CA LYS A 111 6.12 -34.06 14.94
C LYS A 111 4.93 -33.13 15.27
N ARG A 112 4.59 -32.18 14.39
CA ARG A 112 3.43 -31.30 14.55
C ARG A 112 2.10 -32.06 14.41
N ALA A 113 1.97 -32.95 13.43
CA ALA A 113 0.77 -33.79 13.27
C ALA A 113 0.58 -34.74 14.45
N LYS A 114 1.64 -35.43 14.89
CA LYS A 114 1.62 -36.32 16.07
C LYS A 114 1.15 -35.59 17.33
N ASN A 115 1.76 -34.43 17.64
CA ASN A 115 1.39 -33.64 18.82
C ASN A 115 -0.04 -33.06 18.72
N SER A 116 -0.49 -32.70 17.51
CA SER A 116 -1.87 -32.24 17.28
C SER A 116 -2.87 -33.36 17.59
N LEU A 117 -2.64 -34.57 17.07
CA LEU A 117 -3.52 -35.73 17.31
C LEU A 117 -3.55 -36.17 18.78
N VAL A 118 -2.39 -36.40 19.40
CA VAL A 118 -2.28 -36.89 20.78
C VAL A 118 -2.85 -35.91 21.81
N SER A 119 -2.89 -34.61 21.49
CA SER A 119 -3.45 -33.58 22.39
C SER A 119 -4.94 -33.33 22.23
N HIS A 120 -5.60 -33.84 21.17
CA HIS A 120 -7.04 -33.68 20.95
C HIS A 120 -7.82 -34.98 21.08
N PHE A 121 -7.34 -36.09 20.49
CA PHE A 121 -8.07 -37.34 20.51
C PHE A 121 -7.52 -38.28 21.59
N LYS A 122 -8.41 -38.74 22.48
CA LYS A 122 -8.11 -39.73 23.51
C LYS A 122 -8.29 -41.17 23.04
N HIS A 123 -9.02 -41.40 21.94
CA HIS A 123 -9.40 -42.73 21.46
C HIS A 123 -9.39 -42.75 19.93
N LEU A 124 -9.10 -43.92 19.35
CA LEU A 124 -9.00 -44.07 17.90
C LEU A 124 -10.33 -43.81 17.18
N TYR A 125 -11.47 -44.27 17.71
CA TYR A 125 -12.77 -44.07 17.07
C TYR A 125 -13.16 -42.58 16.97
N HIS A 126 -12.97 -41.77 18.03
CA HIS A 126 -13.12 -40.31 17.96
C HIS A 126 -12.22 -39.67 16.89
N PHE A 127 -11.01 -40.21 16.64
CA PHE A 127 -10.17 -39.72 15.54
C PHE A 127 -10.71 -40.16 14.16
N LEU A 128 -11.29 -41.36 14.03
CA LEU A 128 -11.84 -41.85 12.77
C LEU A 128 -13.18 -41.16 12.43
N ASP A 129 -14.00 -40.84 13.42
CA ASP A 129 -15.28 -40.16 13.20
C ASP A 129 -15.12 -38.64 12.96
N ALA A 130 -14.03 -38.06 13.46
CA ALA A 130 -13.76 -36.63 13.30
C ALA A 130 -13.70 -36.20 11.83
N ASP A 131 -14.50 -35.20 11.47
CA ASP A 131 -14.51 -34.67 10.11
C ASP A 131 -13.34 -33.70 9.86
N GLY A 132 -13.23 -33.22 8.62
CA GLY A 132 -12.19 -32.27 8.23
C GLY A 132 -12.29 -30.90 8.95
N TYR A 133 -13.44 -30.54 9.53
CA TYR A 133 -13.62 -29.32 10.32
C TYR A 133 -13.16 -29.51 11.76
N GLU A 134 -13.49 -30.63 12.40
CA GLU A 134 -13.00 -30.99 13.73
C GLU A 134 -11.47 -31.12 13.74
N ILE A 135 -10.90 -31.80 12.74
CA ILE A 135 -9.44 -31.93 12.61
C ILE A 135 -8.77 -30.57 12.31
N LEU A 136 -9.42 -29.68 11.56
CA LEU A 136 -8.94 -28.31 11.34
C LEU A 136 -9.07 -27.42 12.60
N GLY A 137 -10.00 -27.75 13.50
CA GLY A 137 -10.17 -27.11 14.81
C GLY A 137 -9.02 -27.37 15.79
N ILE A 138 -8.24 -28.44 15.56
CA ILE A 138 -7.13 -28.84 16.43
C ILE A 138 -6.07 -27.73 16.51
N ARG A 139 -5.68 -27.39 17.73
CA ARG A 139 -4.68 -26.35 18.02
C ARG A 139 -3.34 -26.70 17.36
N ASN A 140 -2.86 -25.78 16.50
CA ASN A 140 -1.66 -25.91 15.65
C ASN A 140 -1.79 -26.78 14.38
N CYS A 141 -3.00 -27.20 14.00
CA CYS A 141 -3.25 -27.89 12.73
C CYS A 141 -3.24 -26.91 11.53
N GLY A 142 -2.09 -26.73 10.89
CA GLY A 142 -1.97 -25.96 9.64
C GLY A 142 -2.29 -26.81 8.40
N ARG A 143 -2.55 -26.19 7.23
CA ARG A 143 -2.97 -26.90 5.99
C ARG A 143 -2.18 -28.18 5.66
N LYS A 144 -0.85 -28.16 5.80
CA LYS A 144 0.00 -29.34 5.56
C LYS A 144 -0.24 -30.44 6.60
N THR A 145 -0.32 -30.05 7.88
CA THR A 145 -0.64 -30.93 9.01
C THR A 145 -2.05 -31.52 8.90
N LEU A 146 -3.04 -30.73 8.48
CA LEU A 146 -4.39 -31.22 8.19
C LEU A 146 -4.37 -32.31 7.12
N LYS A 147 -3.64 -32.08 6.01
CA LYS A 147 -3.52 -33.08 4.96
C LYS A 147 -2.80 -34.35 5.46
N GLU A 148 -1.66 -34.22 6.13
CA GLU A 148 -0.95 -35.35 6.74
C GLU A 148 -1.88 -36.17 7.67
N ILE A 149 -2.72 -35.50 8.46
CA ILE A 149 -3.67 -36.15 9.36
C ILE A 149 -4.83 -36.83 8.60
N ILE A 150 -5.41 -36.19 7.58
CA ILE A 150 -6.49 -36.79 6.77
C ILE A 150 -5.97 -37.99 5.98
N ASP A 151 -4.80 -37.87 5.33
CA ASP A 151 -4.17 -38.97 4.59
C ASP A 151 -3.89 -40.17 5.54
N PHE A 152 -3.52 -39.91 6.80
CA PHE A 152 -3.36 -40.94 7.85
C PHE A 152 -4.70 -41.50 8.35
N GLN A 153 -5.73 -40.66 8.49
CA GLN A 153 -7.09 -41.08 8.86
C GLN A 153 -7.68 -42.03 7.82
N GLU A 154 -7.56 -41.70 6.52
CA GLU A 154 -8.01 -42.58 5.43
C GLU A 154 -7.20 -43.87 5.37
N LYS A 155 -5.88 -43.83 5.63
CA LYS A 155 -5.04 -45.03 5.74
C LYS A 155 -5.51 -45.96 6.85
N ILE A 156 -5.95 -45.45 8.01
CA ILE A 156 -6.51 -46.32 9.06
C ILE A 156 -7.93 -46.79 8.69
N LYS A 157 -8.78 -45.93 8.11
CA LYS A 157 -10.12 -46.32 7.63
C LYS A 157 -10.05 -47.45 6.60
N SER A 158 -9.05 -47.44 5.71
CA SER A 158 -8.88 -48.51 4.72
C SER A 158 -8.38 -49.83 5.34
N LEU A 159 -7.60 -49.77 6.43
CA LEU A 159 -7.18 -50.95 7.20
C LEU A 159 -8.34 -51.55 8.01
N ASN A 160 -9.18 -50.73 8.67
CA ASN A 160 -10.36 -51.21 9.38
C ASN A 160 -11.40 -51.85 8.44
N ARG A 161 -11.59 -51.30 7.22
CA ARG A 161 -12.49 -51.89 6.20
C ARG A 161 -12.05 -53.27 5.69
N LEU A 162 -10.84 -53.73 6.02
CA LEU A 162 -10.38 -55.10 5.77
C LEU A 162 -10.67 -56.06 6.94
N GLN A 163 -11.25 -55.57 8.03
CA GLN A 163 -11.66 -56.38 9.20
C GLN A 163 -13.19 -56.51 9.35
N ASP A 164 -13.99 -55.61 8.79
CA ASP A 164 -15.47 -55.67 8.85
C ASP A 164 -16.08 -56.68 7.85
N HIS A 165 -15.67 -57.94 8.00
CA HIS A 165 -16.37 -59.11 7.44
C HIS A 165 -16.63 -60.13 8.56
N ASP A 166 -17.29 -59.69 9.65
CA ASP A 166 -18.30 -60.47 10.38
C ASP A 166 -18.93 -59.69 11.57
N GLN A 167 -20.27 -59.63 11.58
CA GLN A 167 -21.19 -59.33 12.70
C GLN A 167 -21.11 -57.97 13.45
N VAL A 168 -22.16 -57.15 13.31
CA VAL A 168 -23.25 -56.96 14.31
C VAL A 168 -24.29 -55.93 13.79
N ASP A 169 -25.57 -56.16 14.07
CA ASP A 169 -26.74 -55.37 13.61
C ASP A 169 -27.40 -54.61 14.82
N PRO A 170 -28.63 -54.04 14.77
CA PRO A 170 -28.85 -52.59 14.72
C PRO A 170 -29.64 -52.02 15.92
N LEU A 171 -29.80 -50.69 16.03
CA LEU A 171 -30.92 -50.09 16.80
C LEU A 171 -31.32 -48.65 16.37
N ILE A 172 -32.64 -48.49 16.14
CA ILE A 172 -33.49 -47.27 16.14
C ILE A 172 -33.72 -46.48 14.82
N LYS A 173 -35.03 -46.33 14.51
CA LYS A 173 -35.74 -45.74 13.35
C LYS A 173 -36.71 -44.61 13.81
N HIS A 174 -37.28 -43.71 12.98
CA HIS A 174 -37.15 -43.54 11.53
C HIS A 174 -37.03 -42.07 11.03
N PRO A 175 -38.07 -41.18 10.94
CA PRO A 175 -38.09 -40.24 9.81
C PRO A 175 -38.52 -38.78 10.06
N TYR A 176 -38.24 -37.90 9.09
CA TYR A 176 -39.23 -36.93 8.59
C TYR A 176 -39.01 -36.71 7.09
N ASP A 177 -40.11 -36.74 6.34
CA ASP A 177 -40.18 -36.54 4.89
C ASP A 177 -40.78 -35.17 4.60
N PHE A 178 -40.37 -34.53 3.49
CA PHE A 178 -40.91 -33.26 3.02
C PHE A 178 -40.88 -33.19 1.49
N SER A 179 -41.88 -33.79 0.87
CA SER A 179 -42.19 -33.62 -0.56
C SER A 179 -43.41 -32.69 -0.76
N SER A 180 -43.19 -31.39 -0.93
CA SER A 180 -44.18 -30.51 -1.58
C SER A 180 -43.53 -29.28 -2.23
N LEU A 181 -44.12 -28.82 -3.33
CA LEU A 181 -43.47 -27.95 -4.33
C LEU A 181 -43.76 -26.45 -4.14
N GLU A 182 -44.29 -26.03 -2.99
CA GLU A 182 -44.70 -24.64 -2.71
C GLU A 182 -43.67 -23.83 -1.90
N ALA A 183 -42.62 -24.45 -1.35
CA ALA A 183 -41.65 -23.76 -0.50
C ALA A 183 -40.82 -22.67 -1.21
N LEU A 184 -40.70 -22.70 -2.54
CA LEU A 184 -39.75 -21.87 -3.29
C LEU A 184 -40.15 -20.39 -3.44
N SER A 185 -41.44 -20.03 -3.32
CA SER A 185 -41.87 -18.62 -3.38
C SER A 185 -41.67 -17.88 -2.05
N LEU A 186 -41.85 -18.58 -0.92
CA LEU A 186 -41.64 -18.06 0.44
C LEU A 186 -40.17 -17.89 0.81
N ILE A 187 -39.27 -18.65 0.17
CA ILE A 187 -37.82 -18.56 0.41
C ILE A 187 -37.24 -17.26 -0.16
N ASP A 188 -37.61 -16.82 -1.37
CA ASP A 188 -37.01 -15.61 -1.98
C ASP A 188 -37.35 -14.30 -1.23
N GLN A 189 -38.55 -14.21 -0.63
CA GLN A 189 -38.92 -13.04 0.18
C GLN A 189 -38.31 -13.05 1.59
N ASN A 190 -38.31 -14.19 2.28
CA ASN A 190 -37.67 -14.30 3.60
C ASN A 190 -36.14 -14.17 3.53
N TRP A 191 -35.50 -14.63 2.44
CA TRP A 191 -34.03 -14.58 2.31
C TRP A 191 -33.53 -13.16 2.05
N LYS A 192 -34.28 -12.33 1.31
CA LYS A 192 -33.99 -10.89 1.12
C LYS A 192 -34.17 -10.06 2.40
N TRP A 193 -35.06 -10.45 3.30
CA TRP A 193 -35.28 -9.73 4.56
C TRP A 193 -34.27 -10.14 5.65
N ASN A 194 -34.08 -11.46 5.86
CA ASN A 194 -33.22 -11.95 6.95
C ASN A 194 -31.71 -11.81 6.68
N SER A 195 -31.24 -11.86 5.43
CA SER A 195 -29.81 -11.68 5.14
C SER A 195 -29.29 -10.30 5.51
N LYS A 196 -30.08 -9.24 5.27
CA LYS A 196 -29.76 -7.86 5.65
C LYS A 196 -29.81 -7.66 7.17
N HIS A 197 -30.74 -8.31 7.87
CA HIS A 197 -30.88 -8.21 9.32
C HIS A 197 -29.76 -8.96 10.07
N PHE A 198 -29.37 -10.15 9.60
CA PHE A 198 -28.30 -10.98 10.15
C PHE A 198 -26.91 -10.33 9.96
N TYR A 199 -26.65 -9.74 8.78
CA TYR A 199 -25.41 -9.00 8.52
C TYR A 199 -25.27 -7.78 9.43
N ASN A 200 -26.34 -7.01 9.65
CA ASN A 200 -26.33 -5.85 10.52
C ASN A 200 -26.10 -6.20 12.00
N GLN A 201 -26.65 -7.31 12.50
CA GLN A 201 -26.36 -7.79 13.86
C GLN A 201 -24.89 -8.20 14.03
N ILE A 202 -24.31 -8.96 13.09
CA ILE A 202 -22.91 -9.43 13.19
C ILE A 202 -21.91 -8.27 13.03
N VAL A 203 -22.19 -7.29 12.18
CA VAL A 203 -21.30 -6.12 12.01
C VAL A 203 -21.39 -5.18 13.22
N GLY A 204 -22.59 -4.99 13.80
CA GLY A 204 -22.82 -4.09 14.94
C GLY A 204 -22.34 -4.60 16.29
N ASP A 205 -22.30 -5.92 16.54
CA ASP A 205 -21.90 -6.45 17.86
C ASP A 205 -20.37 -6.38 18.08
N SER A 206 -19.96 -5.67 19.13
CA SER A 206 -18.56 -5.50 19.54
C SER A 206 -17.98 -6.70 20.30
N LYS A 207 -18.80 -7.68 20.72
CA LYS A 207 -18.36 -8.85 21.49
C LYS A 207 -17.82 -10.00 20.62
N ILE A 208 -18.10 -10.00 19.32
CA ILE A 208 -17.63 -11.04 18.39
C ILE A 208 -16.22 -10.69 17.88
N SER A 209 -15.23 -11.52 18.19
CA SER A 209 -13.85 -11.28 17.75
C SER A 209 -13.72 -11.19 16.22
N VAL A 210 -12.81 -10.34 15.74
CA VAL A 210 -12.51 -10.17 14.30
C VAL A 210 -12.23 -11.51 13.61
N ARG A 211 -11.60 -12.45 14.32
CA ARG A 211 -11.29 -13.80 13.81
C ARG A 211 -12.56 -14.64 13.60
N ALA A 212 -13.57 -14.52 14.45
CA ALA A 212 -14.86 -15.20 14.28
C ALA A 212 -15.69 -14.58 13.14
N LYS A 213 -15.71 -13.24 13.02
CA LYS A 213 -16.34 -12.55 11.87
C LYS A 213 -15.72 -13.01 10.54
N ASN A 214 -14.39 -13.16 10.49
CA ASN A 214 -13.67 -13.64 9.31
C ASN A 214 -13.94 -15.13 8.96
N VAL A 215 -14.26 -15.98 9.95
CA VAL A 215 -14.65 -17.38 9.69
C VAL A 215 -16.07 -17.47 9.15
N LEU A 216 -17.02 -16.71 9.72
CA LEU A 216 -18.40 -16.63 9.22
C LEU A 216 -18.47 -16.15 7.77
N ILE A 217 -17.76 -15.05 7.43
CA ILE A 217 -17.70 -14.51 6.07
C ILE A 217 -17.11 -15.54 5.08
N LYS A 218 -16.13 -16.34 5.51
CA LYS A 218 -15.49 -17.35 4.67
C LYS A 218 -16.36 -18.58 4.45
N ASN A 219 -17.15 -18.99 5.46
CA ASN A 219 -18.03 -20.15 5.35
C ASN A 219 -19.22 -19.90 4.40
N VAL A 220 -19.71 -18.66 4.30
CA VAL A 220 -20.68 -18.27 3.25
C VAL A 220 -20.09 -18.51 1.85
N GLY A 221 -18.81 -18.19 1.63
CA GLY A 221 -18.12 -18.49 0.38
C GLY A 221 -17.98 -19.99 0.07
N ASN A 222 -17.77 -20.82 1.09
CA ASN A 222 -17.74 -22.29 0.93
C ASN A 222 -19.12 -22.87 0.58
N LEU A 223 -20.21 -22.32 1.14
CA LEU A 223 -21.58 -22.75 0.84
C LEU A 223 -21.89 -22.58 -0.66
N PHE A 224 -21.52 -21.44 -1.23
CA PHE A 224 -21.62 -21.18 -2.68
C PHE A 224 -20.79 -22.15 -3.53
N GLN A 225 -19.63 -22.58 -3.03
CA GLN A 225 -18.77 -23.52 -3.76
C GLN A 225 -19.29 -24.98 -3.71
N PHE A 226 -20.09 -25.33 -2.70
CA PHE A 226 -20.81 -26.62 -2.66
C PHE A 226 -21.93 -26.64 -3.71
N CYS A 227 -22.80 -25.62 -3.73
CA CYS A 227 -23.86 -25.48 -4.73
C CYS A 227 -23.33 -25.46 -6.18
N SER A 228 -22.15 -24.88 -6.41
CA SER A 228 -21.49 -24.88 -7.73
C SER A 228 -21.06 -26.28 -8.21
N ASN A 229 -20.81 -27.25 -7.32
CA ASN A 229 -20.35 -28.58 -7.70
C ASN A 229 -21.53 -29.49 -8.08
N ASP A 230 -22.66 -29.44 -7.38
CA ASP A 230 -23.84 -30.25 -7.75
C ASP A 230 -24.56 -29.69 -8.98
N ALA A 231 -24.51 -28.37 -9.23
CA ALA A 231 -24.90 -27.80 -10.51
C ALA A 231 -24.14 -28.41 -11.70
N SER A 232 -22.86 -28.77 -11.52
CA SER A 232 -22.06 -29.39 -12.59
C SER A 232 -22.42 -30.85 -12.88
N LYS A 233 -23.13 -31.54 -11.97
CA LYS A 233 -23.65 -32.90 -12.19
C LYS A 233 -25.01 -32.93 -12.89
N LEU A 234 -25.74 -31.82 -12.89
CA LEU A 234 -27.09 -31.71 -13.48
C LEU A 234 -27.09 -31.24 -14.94
N ILE A 235 -25.98 -30.74 -15.48
CA ILE A 235 -25.88 -30.26 -16.86
C ILE A 235 -25.62 -31.45 -17.80
N GLY A 236 -26.67 -32.26 -17.95
CA GLY A 236 -26.76 -33.42 -18.83
C GLY A 236 -27.92 -33.36 -19.81
N LYS A 237 -28.48 -32.16 -20.09
CA LYS A 237 -29.34 -31.81 -21.24
C LYS A 237 -29.72 -30.31 -21.26
N ASN A 238 -29.89 -29.79 -22.48
CA ASN A 238 -30.46 -28.49 -22.88
C ASN A 238 -29.64 -27.18 -22.69
N ASN A 239 -29.56 -26.41 -23.78
CA ASN A 239 -28.87 -25.15 -23.92
C ASN A 239 -29.70 -23.96 -23.41
N PHE A 240 -29.50 -23.47 -22.17
CA PHE A 240 -29.98 -22.13 -21.78
C PHE A 240 -29.26 -21.46 -20.58
N TYR A 241 -27.93 -21.63 -20.41
CA TYR A 241 -27.21 -21.09 -19.22
C TYR A 241 -25.88 -20.35 -19.50
N GLY A 242 -25.74 -19.71 -20.66
CA GLY A 242 -24.52 -18.96 -21.01
C GLY A 242 -24.21 -17.73 -20.14
N LYS A 243 -25.24 -17.01 -19.66
CA LYS A 243 -25.07 -15.73 -18.94
C LYS A 243 -24.60 -15.92 -17.49
N THR A 244 -25.13 -16.93 -16.78
CA THR A 244 -24.83 -17.18 -15.36
C THR A 244 -23.41 -17.72 -15.16
N LEU A 245 -22.89 -18.53 -16.10
CA LEU A 245 -21.51 -19.03 -16.01
C LEU A 245 -20.47 -17.91 -16.17
N GLN A 246 -20.73 -16.90 -17.02
CA GLN A 246 -19.82 -15.76 -17.20
C GLN A 246 -19.70 -14.91 -15.94
N GLU A 247 -20.82 -14.66 -15.25
CA GLU A 247 -20.82 -13.97 -13.94
C GLU A 247 -20.04 -14.76 -12.88
N ILE A 248 -20.24 -16.08 -12.79
CA ILE A 248 -19.54 -16.94 -11.81
C ILE A 248 -18.02 -17.00 -12.09
N VAL A 249 -17.60 -17.09 -13.35
CA VAL A 249 -16.17 -17.08 -13.72
C VAL A 249 -15.52 -15.72 -13.42
N ARG A 250 -16.24 -14.62 -13.67
CA ARG A 250 -15.81 -13.26 -13.32
C ARG A 250 -15.61 -13.09 -11.82
N PHE A 251 -16.60 -13.50 -11.02
CA PHE A 251 -16.53 -13.47 -9.55
C PHE A 251 -15.40 -14.36 -8.99
N ARG A 252 -15.11 -15.50 -9.63
CA ARG A 252 -13.98 -16.38 -9.28
C ARG A 252 -12.62 -15.71 -9.50
N ALA A 253 -12.43 -15.02 -10.62
CA ALA A 253 -11.19 -14.29 -10.91
C ALA A 253 -10.96 -13.15 -9.92
N GLU A 254 -12.02 -12.42 -9.58
CA GLU A 254 -11.97 -11.27 -8.68
C GLU A 254 -11.67 -11.67 -7.22
N LEU A 255 -12.27 -12.76 -6.73
CA LEU A 255 -12.02 -13.28 -5.38
C LEU A 255 -10.57 -13.78 -5.21
N VAL A 256 -10.02 -14.44 -6.23
CA VAL A 256 -8.61 -14.91 -6.23
C VAL A 256 -7.65 -13.72 -6.23
N TYR A 257 -7.96 -12.64 -6.98
CA TYR A 257 -7.15 -11.43 -7.01
C TYR A 257 -7.16 -10.67 -5.67
N ARG A 258 -8.33 -10.50 -5.05
CA ARG A 258 -8.46 -9.84 -3.72
C ARG A 258 -7.81 -10.65 -2.59
N LEU A 259 -7.80 -11.98 -2.66
CA LEU A 259 -7.12 -12.83 -1.68
C LEU A 259 -5.58 -12.81 -1.78
N TYR A 260 -5.02 -12.45 -2.94
CA TYR A 260 -3.56 -12.37 -3.14
C TYR A 260 -2.96 -11.06 -2.61
N LEU A 261 -3.74 -9.97 -2.59
CA LEU A 261 -3.29 -8.64 -2.15
C LEU A 261 -3.49 -8.37 -0.64
N GLY A 262 -4.16 -9.27 0.09
CA GLY A 262 -4.39 -9.16 1.54
C GLY A 262 -3.24 -9.62 2.44
N TYR A 263 -2.08 -9.96 1.88
CA TYR A 263 -0.90 -10.47 2.61
C TYR A 263 0.36 -9.65 2.28
N ASN A 264 0.47 -8.45 2.88
CA ASN A 264 1.74 -7.85 3.34
C ASN A 264 1.51 -6.46 3.98
N SER A 265 1.11 -6.46 5.25
CA SER A 265 1.33 -5.34 6.17
C SER A 265 1.59 -5.92 7.57
N ASP A 266 2.48 -5.29 8.33
CA ASP A 266 2.83 -5.57 9.73
C ASP A 266 3.85 -6.71 10.02
N HIS A 267 5.08 -6.58 9.52
CA HIS A 267 6.28 -6.34 10.37
C HIS A 267 7.59 -6.29 9.53
N PRO A 268 8.62 -5.52 9.95
CA PRO A 268 9.87 -5.40 9.21
C PRO A 268 10.89 -6.49 9.58
N PHE A 269 11.65 -6.97 8.58
CA PHE A 269 12.89 -7.71 8.79
C PHE A 269 14.07 -6.83 8.40
N VAL A 270 14.72 -6.22 9.39
CA VAL A 270 16.03 -5.55 9.22
C VAL A 270 17.13 -6.53 9.61
N ILE A 271 18.09 -6.74 8.70
CA ILE A 271 19.33 -7.48 8.98
C ILE A 271 20.42 -6.43 9.19
N HIS A 272 20.90 -6.29 10.43
CA HIS A 272 22.05 -5.44 10.74
C HIS A 272 23.36 -6.03 10.23
N PHE A 273 24.20 -5.19 9.63
CA PHE A 273 25.66 -5.36 9.63
C PHE A 273 26.25 -4.59 10.83
N PRO A 274 27.39 -5.03 11.40
CA PRO A 274 28.04 -4.33 12.51
C PRO A 274 28.78 -3.07 12.04
N SER A 275 28.86 -2.11 12.95
CA SER A 275 29.58 -0.84 12.80
C SER A 275 31.10 -1.03 12.80
N LEU A 276 31.79 -0.11 12.13
CA LEU A 276 33.19 0.23 12.42
C LEU A 276 33.41 1.71 12.16
N SER A 277 33.41 2.50 13.23
CA SER A 277 33.78 3.91 13.24
C SER A 277 34.79 4.11 14.37
N ASN A 278 36.08 4.18 14.00
CA ASN A 278 37.13 4.71 14.86
C ASN A 278 37.67 6.00 14.21
N MET A 279 37.60 7.07 14.99
CA MET A 279 38.15 8.42 14.84
C MET A 279 39.66 8.44 15.23
N PRO A 280 40.43 9.56 15.14
CA PRO A 280 40.21 10.88 14.50
C PRO A 280 41.48 11.48 13.77
N GLU A 281 41.44 12.80 13.48
CA GLU A 281 42.57 13.77 13.30
C GLU A 281 43.51 13.66 12.05
N ILE A 282 44.12 14.73 11.49
CA ILE A 282 43.92 16.21 11.54
C ILE A 282 44.48 16.86 10.23
N SER A 283 44.05 18.09 9.95
CA SER A 283 44.41 19.03 8.85
C SER A 283 45.72 18.86 8.01
N SER A 284 45.61 19.11 6.69
CA SER A 284 46.04 20.38 6.06
C SER A 284 45.82 20.38 4.53
N ASN A 285 45.81 21.58 3.90
CA ASN A 285 45.79 21.82 2.44
C ASN A 285 44.46 21.66 1.66
N LEU A 286 43.31 22.01 2.26
CA LEU A 286 42.07 22.29 1.52
C LEU A 286 41.46 23.66 1.90
N LEU A 287 42.33 24.68 1.94
CA LEU A 287 41.96 26.09 2.15
C LEU A 287 42.73 27.02 1.20
N SER A 288 42.86 26.58 -0.05
CA SER A 288 43.16 27.44 -1.21
C SER A 288 42.08 27.20 -2.27
N PHE A 289 41.55 28.29 -2.84
CA PHE A 289 40.42 28.30 -3.78
C PHE A 289 39.04 27.86 -3.26
N PHE A 290 38.47 28.68 -2.38
CA PHE A 290 37.02 28.83 -2.35
C PHE A 290 36.50 29.48 -3.65
N SER A 291 35.29 29.07 -4.05
CA SER A 291 34.29 29.85 -4.81
C SER A 291 34.68 30.50 -6.16
N ALA A 292 34.28 29.85 -7.27
CA ALA A 292 33.59 30.54 -8.37
C ALA A 292 32.77 29.58 -9.27
N HIS A 293 31.44 29.63 -9.10
CA HIS A 293 30.38 29.45 -10.12
C HIS A 293 30.32 28.21 -11.06
N LYS A 294 29.17 27.51 -10.93
CA LYS A 294 28.42 26.73 -11.95
C LYS A 294 29.09 25.52 -12.63
N ILE A 295 28.49 24.35 -12.42
CA ILE A 295 28.26 23.37 -13.49
C ILE A 295 26.76 23.03 -13.50
N TYR A 296 26.06 23.51 -14.53
CA TYR A 296 24.78 22.94 -14.96
C TYR A 296 25.05 21.65 -15.74
N SER A 297 24.08 20.73 -15.77
CA SER A 297 24.13 19.60 -16.70
C SER A 297 24.09 20.09 -18.16
N VAL A 298 24.73 19.34 -19.07
CA VAL A 298 24.82 19.66 -20.51
C VAL A 298 23.45 19.80 -21.18
N ASP A 299 22.40 19.15 -20.66
CA ASP A 299 21.01 19.32 -21.11
C ASP A 299 20.42 20.72 -20.88
N SER A 300 21.03 21.53 -20.00
CA SER A 300 20.55 22.89 -19.67
C SER A 300 21.01 23.95 -20.68
N ILE A 301 21.90 23.61 -21.62
CA ILE A 301 22.49 24.56 -22.58
C ILE A 301 21.84 24.45 -23.97
N LEU A 302 21.09 23.37 -24.26
CA LEU A 302 20.40 23.17 -25.55
C LEU A 302 18.90 23.56 -25.54
N ARG A 303 18.47 24.42 -24.60
CA ARG A 303 17.11 24.97 -24.54
C ARG A 303 17.05 26.45 -24.15
N TYR A 304 17.88 27.30 -24.77
CA TYR A 304 17.68 28.77 -24.74
C TYR A 304 18.29 29.45 -25.97
N GLU A 305 17.79 29.13 -27.17
CA GLU A 305 17.98 29.95 -28.37
C GLU A 305 16.66 30.59 -28.82
N SER A 306 16.25 31.60 -28.07
CA SER A 306 15.55 32.77 -28.62
C SER A 306 15.80 33.98 -27.72
N TYR A 307 15.95 35.15 -28.33
CA TYR A 307 16.19 36.48 -27.72
C TYR A 307 17.60 36.82 -27.19
N SER A 308 18.43 37.31 -28.13
CA SER A 308 19.19 38.58 -28.09
C SER A 308 20.10 38.96 -26.89
N GLY A 309 21.37 39.26 -27.18
CA GLY A 309 22.22 40.11 -26.31
C GLY A 309 23.70 40.16 -26.72
N LYS A 310 24.18 41.29 -27.23
CA LYS A 310 25.60 41.48 -27.63
C LYS A 310 26.48 41.88 -26.44
N GLU A 311 27.04 40.93 -25.67
CA GLU A 311 28.08 41.28 -24.69
C GLU A 311 29.00 40.14 -24.22
N PHE A 312 29.72 39.45 -25.13
CA PHE A 312 30.79 38.50 -24.71
C PHE A 312 32.01 38.34 -25.66
N ASP A 313 32.16 39.16 -26.71
CA ASP A 313 33.19 38.99 -27.76
C ASP A 313 34.58 39.59 -27.43
N ARG A 314 34.92 39.78 -26.14
CA ARG A 314 36.24 40.30 -25.72
C ARG A 314 37.05 39.36 -24.84
N GLN A 315 36.43 38.69 -23.86
CA GLN A 315 37.13 37.74 -22.98
C GLN A 315 37.42 36.39 -23.66
N GLY A 316 36.58 35.94 -24.60
CA GLY A 316 36.81 34.70 -25.35
C GLY A 316 38.09 34.73 -26.22
N LYS A 317 38.35 35.86 -26.90
CA LYS A 317 39.56 36.07 -27.72
C LYS A 317 40.85 36.07 -26.90
N GLU A 318 40.82 36.60 -25.67
CA GLU A 318 42.01 36.67 -24.84
C GLU A 318 42.42 35.29 -24.27
N ILE A 319 41.44 34.41 -24.01
CA ILE A 319 41.67 33.03 -23.57
C ILE A 319 42.20 32.17 -24.74
N LEU A 320 41.65 32.33 -25.93
CA LEU A 320 42.13 31.68 -27.16
C LEU A 320 43.61 32.03 -27.45
N ASN A 321 43.96 33.31 -27.39
CA ASN A 321 45.33 33.76 -27.64
C ASN A 321 46.34 33.30 -26.58
N LYS A 322 45.91 33.10 -25.31
CA LYS A 322 46.78 32.52 -24.27
C LYS A 322 47.05 31.03 -24.51
N LEU A 323 46.10 30.27 -25.04
CA LEU A 323 46.25 28.83 -25.32
C LEU A 323 47.18 28.53 -26.51
N GLU A 324 47.31 29.42 -27.49
CA GLU A 324 48.23 29.22 -28.63
C GLU A 324 49.73 29.31 -28.27
N SER A 325 50.06 29.75 -27.06
CA SER A 325 51.46 29.89 -26.60
C SER A 325 52.09 28.62 -25.99
N ILE A 326 51.29 27.56 -25.76
CA ILE A 326 51.76 26.33 -25.10
C ILE A 326 52.31 25.33 -26.13
N HIS A 327 53.56 24.90 -25.95
CA HIS A 327 54.31 24.11 -26.94
C HIS A 327 53.70 22.72 -27.23
N GLU A 328 52.98 22.14 -26.27
CA GLU A 328 52.25 20.87 -26.43
C GLU A 328 50.98 21.03 -27.30
N PHE A 329 50.43 22.25 -27.39
CA PHE A 329 49.27 22.53 -28.24
C PHE A 329 49.62 22.50 -29.74
N LYS A 330 50.89 22.72 -30.12
CA LYS A 330 51.36 22.51 -31.51
C LYS A 330 51.47 21.04 -31.89
N ALA A 331 51.86 20.16 -30.96
CA ALA A 331 51.83 18.72 -31.18
C ALA A 331 50.38 18.23 -31.32
N LEU A 332 49.48 18.72 -30.46
CA LEU A 332 48.05 18.45 -30.54
C LEU A 332 47.45 19.00 -31.85
N LYS A 333 47.81 20.21 -32.31
CA LYS A 333 47.35 20.78 -33.60
C LYS A 333 47.83 19.96 -34.80
N ARG A 334 49.03 19.35 -34.76
CA ARG A 334 49.54 18.46 -35.82
C ARG A 334 48.87 17.08 -35.80
N PHE A 335 48.61 16.52 -34.61
CA PHE A 335 47.83 15.29 -34.44
C PHE A 335 46.37 15.49 -34.86
N ILE A 336 45.76 16.61 -34.49
CA ILE A 336 44.39 17.00 -34.85
C ILE A 336 44.28 17.34 -36.34
N SER A 337 45.25 18.01 -36.98
CA SER A 337 45.20 18.21 -38.45
C SER A 337 45.26 16.89 -39.23
N ASN A 338 46.07 15.92 -38.79
CA ASN A 338 46.12 14.61 -39.44
C ASN A 338 44.90 13.73 -39.10
N TYR A 339 44.30 13.89 -37.91
CA TYR A 339 43.11 13.12 -37.49
C TYR A 339 41.79 13.72 -38.00
N LEU A 340 41.72 15.04 -38.20
CA LEU A 340 40.55 15.72 -38.79
C LEU A 340 40.51 15.60 -40.32
N LEU A 341 41.65 15.41 -41.00
CA LEU A 341 41.66 15.01 -42.42
C LEU A 341 40.98 13.65 -42.68
N ILE A 342 40.72 12.86 -41.63
CA ILE A 342 40.00 11.57 -41.69
C ILE A 342 38.60 11.66 -41.03
N ARG A 343 38.23 12.81 -40.42
CA ARG A 343 36.99 12.88 -39.61
C ARG A 343 36.21 14.19 -39.64
N LEU A 344 36.45 15.07 -40.61
CA LEU A 344 35.53 16.14 -40.99
C LEU A 344 35.01 15.93 -42.41
N ASP A 345 34.11 14.96 -42.58
CA ASP A 345 32.99 15.14 -43.49
C ASP A 345 31.77 14.29 -43.05
N LYS A 346 30.88 14.93 -42.30
CA LYS A 346 29.53 14.39 -42.01
C LYS A 346 28.40 15.34 -42.35
N ASP A 347 28.74 16.54 -42.85
CA ASP A 347 27.79 17.57 -43.26
C ASP A 347 28.19 18.24 -44.60
N SER A 348 28.85 17.51 -45.52
CA SER A 348 28.94 17.88 -46.94
C SER A 348 29.18 16.72 -47.92
N ASN A 349 28.36 16.66 -48.97
CA ASN A 349 28.61 16.13 -50.33
C ASN A 349 29.43 14.80 -50.54
N PRO A 350 28.81 13.69 -51.00
CA PRO A 350 29.44 12.36 -51.06
C PRO A 350 30.34 12.10 -52.30
N ARG A 351 31.41 12.89 -52.50
CA ARG A 351 32.26 12.78 -53.71
C ARG A 351 33.66 12.19 -53.51
N ASN A 352 34.25 12.20 -52.31
CA ASN A 352 35.66 11.82 -52.14
C ASN A 352 35.96 10.35 -51.80
N SER A 353 34.98 9.48 -51.51
CA SER A 353 35.23 8.03 -51.39
C SER A 353 35.40 7.33 -52.74
N LYS A 354 34.91 7.92 -53.83
CA LYS A 354 34.78 7.27 -55.13
C LYS A 354 36.09 7.11 -55.92
N ALA A 355 37.09 7.94 -55.65
CA ALA A 355 38.32 7.96 -56.45
C ALA A 355 39.16 6.66 -56.33
N ILE A 356 39.11 5.99 -55.18
CA ILE A 356 39.85 4.74 -54.94
C ILE A 356 39.10 3.54 -55.57
N ASP A 357 37.77 3.53 -55.48
CA ASP A 357 36.95 2.48 -56.08
C ASP A 357 37.01 2.50 -57.62
N ILE A 358 37.02 3.70 -58.24
CA ILE A 358 37.07 3.85 -59.71
C ILE A 358 38.35 3.23 -60.31
N VAL A 359 39.52 3.43 -59.68
CA VAL A 359 40.79 2.89 -60.20
C VAL A 359 40.83 1.35 -60.09
N ALA A 360 40.30 0.79 -59.00
CA ALA A 360 40.19 -0.66 -58.84
C ALA A 360 39.21 -1.27 -59.85
N LEU A 361 38.04 -0.66 -60.04
CA LEU A 361 37.03 -1.09 -61.01
C LEU A 361 37.57 -1.02 -62.46
N LYS A 362 38.32 0.03 -62.80
CA LYS A 362 38.98 0.12 -64.10
C LYS A 362 39.98 -1.02 -64.32
N ASN A 363 40.90 -1.24 -63.38
CA ASN A 363 41.87 -2.34 -63.47
C ASN A 363 41.19 -3.72 -63.60
N ILE A 364 40.08 -3.98 -62.91
CA ILE A 364 39.36 -5.26 -63.02
C ILE A 364 38.67 -5.39 -64.39
N CYS A 365 38.06 -4.31 -64.91
CA CYS A 365 37.48 -4.29 -66.25
C CYS A 365 38.55 -4.46 -67.35
N GLU A 366 39.68 -3.76 -67.25
CA GLU A 366 40.83 -3.90 -68.18
C GLU A 366 41.34 -5.34 -68.26
N ASN A 367 41.45 -6.03 -67.11
CA ASN A 367 41.97 -7.40 -67.02
C ASN A 367 40.93 -8.52 -67.21
N SER A 368 39.64 -8.19 -67.39
CA SER A 368 38.59 -9.18 -67.66
C SER A 368 38.65 -9.74 -69.09
N SER A 369 37.92 -10.84 -69.35
CA SER A 369 37.80 -11.44 -70.69
C SER A 369 36.69 -10.83 -71.57
N LEU A 370 36.11 -9.70 -71.16
CA LEU A 370 35.03 -9.00 -71.87
C LEU A 370 35.43 -8.53 -73.29
N SER A 371 34.46 -8.45 -74.20
CA SER A 371 34.60 -7.78 -75.50
C SER A 371 35.06 -6.32 -75.34
N VAL A 372 35.76 -5.77 -76.35
CA VAL A 372 36.26 -4.37 -76.30
C VAL A 372 35.09 -3.40 -76.12
N THR A 373 34.01 -3.59 -76.88
CA THR A 373 32.74 -2.86 -76.78
C THR A 373 32.11 -2.95 -75.38
N SER A 374 32.10 -4.13 -74.77
CA SER A 374 31.62 -4.32 -73.39
C SER A 374 32.49 -3.59 -72.36
N LYS A 375 33.81 -3.61 -72.53
CA LYS A 375 34.75 -2.86 -71.68
C LYS A 375 34.57 -1.36 -71.81
N ASP A 376 34.51 -0.86 -73.04
CA ASP A 376 34.33 0.57 -73.34
C ASP A 376 33.02 1.08 -72.75
N PHE A 377 31.91 0.34 -72.89
CA PHE A 377 30.64 0.69 -72.25
C PHE A 377 30.70 0.68 -70.71
N ILE A 378 31.39 -0.30 -70.11
CA ILE A 378 31.61 -0.32 -68.66
C ILE A 378 32.49 0.85 -68.22
N PHE A 379 33.54 1.21 -68.98
CA PHE A 379 34.35 2.40 -68.68
C PHE A 379 33.52 3.68 -68.76
N ASP A 380 32.66 3.82 -69.77
CA ASP A 380 31.75 4.96 -69.91
C ASP A 380 30.80 5.04 -68.70
N LEU A 381 30.26 3.92 -68.22
CA LEU A 381 29.45 3.88 -67.00
C LEU A 381 30.25 4.22 -65.72
N ILE A 382 31.49 3.74 -65.59
CA ILE A 382 32.40 4.07 -64.47
C ILE A 382 32.71 5.56 -64.46
N GLU A 383 33.09 6.14 -65.60
CA GLU A 383 33.44 7.56 -65.72
C GLU A 383 32.23 8.48 -65.49
N ASN A 384 31.08 8.14 -66.07
CA ASN A 384 29.83 8.86 -65.89
C ASN A 384 29.12 8.56 -64.54
N ASN A 385 29.78 7.84 -63.61
CA ASN A 385 29.31 7.61 -62.25
C ASN A 385 28.00 6.80 -62.11
N HIS A 386 27.64 6.01 -63.11
CA HIS A 386 26.47 5.13 -63.07
C HIS A 386 26.74 3.88 -62.23
N ASN A 387 25.72 3.41 -61.51
CA ASN A 387 25.84 2.21 -60.69
C ASN A 387 25.72 0.95 -61.58
N ILE A 388 26.86 0.36 -61.93
CA ILE A 388 26.94 -0.87 -62.74
C ILE A 388 26.30 -2.06 -62.03
N LEU A 389 26.36 -2.12 -60.70
CA LEU A 389 25.78 -3.22 -59.92
C LEU A 389 24.25 -3.04 -59.81
N GLY A 390 23.53 -3.56 -60.80
CA GLY A 390 22.05 -3.55 -60.84
C GLY A 390 21.42 -3.11 -62.16
N LEU A 391 22.16 -3.09 -63.28
CA LEU A 391 21.55 -2.91 -64.61
C LEU A 391 20.82 -4.19 -64.99
N SER A 392 19.56 -4.09 -65.43
CA SER A 392 18.85 -5.25 -65.97
C SER A 392 19.25 -5.54 -67.43
N LEU A 393 18.93 -6.73 -67.93
CA LEU A 393 19.11 -7.07 -69.35
C LEU A 393 18.39 -6.06 -70.26
N ASP A 394 17.18 -5.63 -69.88
CA ASP A 394 16.42 -4.61 -70.59
C ASP A 394 17.08 -3.21 -70.52
N ASP A 395 17.90 -2.91 -69.51
CA ASP A 395 18.62 -1.63 -69.43
C ASP A 395 19.88 -1.61 -70.31
N LEU A 396 20.50 -2.77 -70.50
CA LEU A 396 21.64 -2.94 -71.41
C LEU A 396 21.18 -2.92 -72.87
N LEU A 397 20.10 -3.65 -73.20
CA LEU A 397 19.53 -3.73 -74.55
C LEU A 397 18.82 -2.44 -75.01
N LYS A 398 18.67 -1.43 -74.15
CA LYS A 398 18.25 -0.06 -74.54
C LYS A 398 19.39 0.76 -75.14
N ASN A 399 20.63 0.27 -75.10
CA ASN A 399 21.75 0.88 -75.80
C ASN A 399 21.91 0.19 -77.16
N ASP A 400 21.64 0.92 -78.25
CA ASP A 400 21.71 0.41 -79.63
C ASP A 400 23.09 -0.15 -80.03
N ASN A 401 24.13 0.11 -79.22
CA ASN A 401 25.50 -0.35 -79.42
C ASN A 401 25.88 -1.61 -78.61
N ILE A 402 24.93 -2.24 -77.88
CA ILE A 402 25.18 -3.47 -77.10
C ILE A 402 24.27 -4.58 -77.63
N ASP A 403 24.87 -5.63 -78.19
CA ASP A 403 24.08 -6.78 -78.62
C ASP A 403 23.71 -7.72 -77.46
N PHE A 404 22.89 -8.74 -77.75
CA PHE A 404 22.40 -9.67 -76.72
C PHE A 404 23.50 -10.55 -76.11
N SER A 405 24.61 -10.79 -76.83
CA SER A 405 25.79 -11.49 -76.32
C SER A 405 26.58 -10.59 -75.37
N GLU A 406 26.81 -9.34 -75.76
CA GLU A 406 27.53 -8.35 -74.97
C GLU A 406 26.79 -7.97 -73.69
N ALA A 407 25.46 -7.82 -73.76
CA ALA A 407 24.62 -7.63 -72.58
C ALA A 407 24.74 -8.81 -71.59
N PHE A 408 24.87 -10.04 -72.08
CA PHE A 408 25.11 -11.21 -71.25
C PHE A 408 26.53 -11.25 -70.66
N GLU A 409 27.55 -10.86 -71.41
CA GLU A 409 28.92 -10.69 -70.90
C GLU A 409 28.98 -9.66 -69.75
N ILE A 410 28.32 -8.51 -69.93
CA ILE A 410 28.24 -7.44 -68.92
C ILE A 410 27.50 -7.90 -67.65
N LEU A 411 26.42 -8.69 -67.78
CA LEU A 411 25.70 -9.26 -66.63
C LEU A 411 26.51 -10.34 -65.91
N ALA A 412 27.20 -11.21 -66.66
CA ALA A 412 28.09 -12.21 -66.06
C ALA A 412 29.24 -11.54 -65.27
N PHE A 413 29.83 -10.48 -65.83
CA PHE A 413 30.82 -9.67 -65.13
C PHE A 413 30.23 -8.94 -63.91
N GLN A 414 28.98 -8.48 -63.95
CA GLN A 414 28.30 -7.95 -62.77
C GLN A 414 28.14 -9.01 -61.66
N GLU A 415 27.75 -10.25 -61.98
CA GLU A 415 27.67 -11.33 -60.99
C GLU A 415 29.05 -11.70 -60.43
N GLU A 416 30.08 -11.77 -61.26
CA GLU A 416 31.46 -12.03 -60.83
C GLU A 416 31.99 -10.91 -59.92
N MET A 417 31.74 -9.64 -60.27
CA MET A 417 32.03 -8.47 -59.43
C MET A 417 31.24 -8.47 -58.12
N LEU A 418 29.96 -8.85 -58.15
CA LEU A 418 29.14 -8.96 -56.93
C LEU A 418 29.66 -10.09 -56.03
N SER A 419 30.08 -11.20 -56.63
CA SER A 419 30.74 -12.32 -55.93
C SER A 419 32.04 -11.86 -55.28
N PHE A 420 32.93 -11.19 -56.02
CA PHE A 420 34.21 -10.68 -55.53
C PHE A 420 34.05 -9.62 -54.43
N VAL A 421 33.09 -8.70 -54.55
CA VAL A 421 32.77 -7.72 -53.49
C VAL A 421 32.17 -8.39 -52.25
N ASN A 422 31.37 -9.44 -52.43
CA ASN A 422 30.88 -10.25 -51.32
C ASN A 422 32.02 -11.06 -50.68
N GLU A 423 32.94 -11.65 -51.45
CA GLU A 423 34.13 -12.34 -50.94
C GLU A 423 35.09 -11.39 -50.21
N LEU A 424 35.28 -10.15 -50.66
CA LEU A 424 36.06 -9.14 -49.93
C LEU A 424 35.40 -8.76 -48.60
N ASN A 425 34.07 -8.65 -48.56
CA ASN A 425 33.32 -8.39 -47.32
C ASN A 425 33.27 -9.60 -46.39
N ILE A 426 33.18 -10.82 -46.94
CA ILE A 426 33.26 -12.08 -46.21
C ILE A 426 34.67 -12.28 -45.67
N THR A 427 35.72 -11.97 -46.44
CA THR A 427 37.13 -12.07 -46.00
C THR A 427 37.41 -11.03 -44.93
N LYS A 428 36.95 -9.78 -45.06
CA LYS A 428 37.00 -8.78 -43.97
C LYS A 428 36.27 -9.24 -42.71
N LYS A 429 35.12 -9.93 -42.82
CA LYS A 429 34.39 -10.50 -41.66
C LYS A 429 35.06 -11.74 -41.08
N ILE A 430 35.57 -12.64 -41.91
CA ILE A 430 36.21 -13.90 -41.49
C ILE A 430 37.56 -13.60 -40.84
N PHE A 431 38.39 -12.72 -41.41
CA PHE A 431 39.67 -12.33 -40.81
C PHE A 431 39.50 -11.72 -39.41
N VAL A 432 38.44 -10.91 -39.21
CA VAL A 432 38.07 -10.34 -37.90
C VAL A 432 37.50 -11.39 -36.92
N LEU A 433 37.01 -12.55 -37.39
CA LEU A 433 36.33 -13.56 -36.56
C LEU A 433 37.11 -14.88 -36.38
N SER A 434 38.08 -15.21 -37.25
CA SER A 434 38.82 -16.48 -37.21
C SER A 434 40.14 -16.41 -36.43
N GLU A 435 40.81 -15.25 -36.40
CA GLU A 435 42.07 -15.03 -35.67
C GLU A 435 41.88 -14.51 -34.24
N LEU A 436 40.67 -14.13 -33.80
CA LEU A 436 40.38 -13.78 -32.39
C LEU A 436 40.31 -15.01 -31.43
N ARG A 437 41.02 -16.10 -31.75
CA ARG A 437 41.49 -17.07 -30.76
C ARG A 437 42.79 -16.55 -30.14
N ILE A 438 42.68 -15.91 -28.98
CA ILE A 438 43.78 -15.29 -28.21
C ILE A 438 45.08 -16.11 -28.30
N LYS A 439 46.00 -15.67 -29.16
CA LYS A 439 47.33 -16.25 -29.40
C LYS A 439 48.45 -15.28 -29.01
N GLN A 440 48.30 -14.61 -27.86
CA GLN A 440 49.41 -13.96 -27.17
C GLN A 440 49.62 -14.59 -25.78
N PRO A 441 50.47 -15.64 -25.68
CA PRO A 441 50.81 -16.26 -24.40
C PRO A 441 51.44 -15.26 -23.41
N GLU A 442 52.14 -14.26 -23.92
CA GLU A 442 52.87 -13.26 -23.14
C GLU A 442 51.93 -12.36 -22.33
N LEU A 443 50.84 -11.86 -22.94
CA LEU A 443 49.87 -11.00 -22.25
C LEU A 443 49.05 -11.79 -21.20
N LEU A 444 48.69 -13.04 -21.50
CA LEU A 444 47.96 -13.92 -20.58
C LEU A 444 48.79 -14.38 -19.38
N ASN A 445 50.12 -14.40 -19.51
CA ASN A 445 51.06 -14.77 -18.45
C ASN A 445 51.68 -13.56 -17.73
N ASN A 446 51.35 -12.32 -18.11
CA ASN A 446 51.89 -11.11 -17.50
C ASN A 446 51.33 -10.91 -16.08
N LYS A 447 52.17 -11.15 -15.07
CA LYS A 447 51.81 -11.01 -13.65
C LYS A 447 51.46 -9.57 -13.25
N ASP A 448 52.14 -8.57 -13.80
CA ASP A 448 51.93 -7.18 -13.41
C ASP A 448 50.59 -6.65 -13.94
N PHE A 449 50.21 -7.06 -15.15
CA PHE A 449 48.89 -6.80 -15.70
C PHE A 449 47.78 -7.50 -14.89
N PHE A 450 47.99 -8.75 -14.49
CA PHE A 450 47.08 -9.48 -13.61
C PHE A 450 46.94 -8.81 -12.22
N ASN A 451 48.05 -8.36 -11.62
CA ASN A 451 48.06 -7.65 -10.35
C ASN A 451 47.34 -6.29 -10.46
N SER A 452 47.61 -5.51 -11.50
CA SER A 452 46.93 -4.22 -11.77
C SER A 452 45.40 -4.37 -11.81
N MET A 453 44.91 -5.41 -12.49
CA MET A 453 43.48 -5.77 -12.48
C MET A 453 42.99 -6.13 -11.07
N LEU A 454 43.73 -6.94 -10.31
CA LEU A 454 43.37 -7.25 -8.92
C LEU A 454 43.28 -6.00 -8.04
N HIS A 455 44.13 -4.98 -8.27
CA HIS A 455 44.07 -3.70 -7.57
C HIS A 455 42.78 -2.91 -7.83
N SER A 456 42.12 -3.11 -8.99
CA SER A 456 40.83 -2.50 -9.31
C SER A 456 39.62 -3.15 -8.61
N LEU A 457 39.78 -4.36 -8.06
CA LEU A 457 38.75 -5.06 -7.29
C LEU A 457 38.78 -4.65 -5.80
N SER A 458 37.61 -4.65 -5.17
CA SER A 458 37.42 -4.55 -3.72
C SER A 458 38.23 -5.62 -2.99
N LYS A 459 38.63 -5.34 -1.74
CA LYS A 459 39.40 -6.28 -0.91
C LYS A 459 38.75 -7.67 -0.82
N ARG A 460 37.41 -7.73 -0.85
CA ARG A 460 36.65 -8.99 -0.84
C ARG A 460 36.71 -9.72 -2.18
N ALA A 461 36.45 -9.07 -3.30
CA ALA A 461 36.55 -9.69 -4.63
C ALA A 461 37.98 -10.11 -4.94
N ARG A 462 38.97 -9.28 -4.59
CA ARG A 462 40.39 -9.58 -4.72
C ARG A 462 40.77 -10.86 -3.99
N ASN A 463 40.41 -11.01 -2.72
CA ASN A 463 40.72 -12.22 -1.95
C ASN A 463 40.07 -13.47 -2.56
N VAL A 464 38.80 -13.39 -2.97
CA VAL A 464 38.11 -14.51 -3.66
C VAL A 464 38.84 -14.91 -4.95
N ILE A 465 39.31 -13.95 -5.75
CA ILE A 465 40.07 -14.26 -6.97
C ILE A 465 41.46 -14.82 -6.65
N VAL A 466 42.20 -14.24 -5.72
CA VAL A 466 43.54 -14.73 -5.33
C VAL A 466 43.49 -16.18 -4.83
N GLU A 467 42.46 -16.56 -4.08
CA GLU A 467 42.27 -17.94 -3.60
C GLU A 467 41.86 -18.95 -4.70
N ASN A 468 41.14 -18.52 -5.75
CA ASN A 468 40.47 -19.44 -6.68
C ASN A 468 40.96 -19.36 -8.14
N ALA A 469 41.46 -18.21 -8.59
CA ALA A 469 41.94 -17.97 -9.96
C ALA A 469 43.24 -17.13 -9.97
N ASN A 470 44.38 -17.84 -9.92
CA ASN A 470 45.73 -17.28 -9.82
C ASN A 470 46.37 -16.85 -11.16
N THR A 471 45.62 -16.86 -12.27
CA THR A 471 46.08 -16.38 -13.59
C THR A 471 44.98 -15.61 -14.30
N LEU A 472 45.36 -14.71 -15.22
CA LEU A 472 44.41 -13.93 -16.03
C LEU A 472 43.50 -14.85 -16.84
N THR A 473 44.06 -15.87 -17.49
CA THR A 473 43.30 -16.89 -18.25
C THR A 473 42.26 -17.59 -17.38
N LYS A 474 42.63 -17.97 -16.15
CA LYS A 474 41.69 -18.64 -15.23
C LYS A 474 40.60 -17.68 -14.77
N LEU A 475 40.94 -16.42 -14.47
CA LEU A 475 39.94 -15.41 -14.11
C LEU A 475 38.97 -15.12 -15.27
N LEU A 476 39.46 -14.87 -16.48
CA LEU A 476 38.62 -14.50 -17.63
C LEU A 476 37.67 -15.63 -18.08
N ASN A 477 37.97 -16.87 -17.71
CA ASN A 477 37.15 -18.05 -18.00
C ASN A 477 36.21 -18.49 -16.86
N LEU A 478 36.32 -17.90 -15.66
CA LEU A 478 35.42 -18.22 -14.55
C LEU A 478 33.96 -17.94 -14.92
N LYS A 479 33.11 -18.95 -14.78
CA LYS A 479 31.67 -18.86 -14.99
C LYS A 479 30.95 -18.43 -13.72
N ARG A 480 29.82 -17.74 -13.87
CA ARG A 480 28.97 -17.30 -12.76
C ARG A 480 28.57 -18.45 -11.81
N SER A 481 28.35 -19.65 -12.35
CA SER A 481 28.04 -20.86 -11.60
C SER A 481 29.19 -21.36 -10.73
N GLU A 482 30.43 -21.22 -11.19
CA GLU A 482 31.65 -21.62 -10.46
C GLU A 482 31.92 -20.62 -9.34
N MET A 483 31.73 -19.32 -9.58
CA MET A 483 31.90 -18.29 -8.54
C MET A 483 30.95 -18.45 -7.33
N PHE A 484 29.80 -19.12 -7.50
CA PHE A 484 28.88 -19.41 -6.39
C PHE A 484 29.37 -20.49 -5.42
N SER A 485 30.33 -21.35 -5.80
CA SER A 485 30.93 -22.33 -4.88
C SER A 485 32.12 -21.77 -4.11
N PHE A 486 32.61 -20.57 -4.44
CA PHE A 486 33.75 -19.96 -3.78
C PHE A 486 33.39 -19.40 -2.41
N ARG A 487 34.23 -19.71 -1.41
CA ARG A 487 34.08 -19.22 -0.04
C ARG A 487 34.05 -17.68 -0.04
N ASN A 488 33.15 -17.10 0.75
CA ASN A 488 32.95 -15.65 0.87
C ASN A 488 32.49 -14.90 -0.41
N CYS A 489 32.23 -15.58 -1.53
CA CYS A 489 31.79 -14.97 -2.78
C CYS A 489 30.26 -14.69 -2.80
N GLY A 490 29.87 -13.49 -2.39
CA GLY A 490 28.46 -13.07 -2.39
C GLY A 490 27.98 -12.55 -3.76
N ARG A 491 26.67 -12.39 -3.97
CA ARG A 491 26.10 -11.89 -5.24
C ARG A 491 26.74 -10.58 -5.73
N GLY A 492 27.02 -9.64 -4.83
CA GLY A 492 27.71 -8.38 -5.17
C GLY A 492 29.15 -8.62 -5.65
N THR A 493 29.90 -9.47 -4.95
CA THR A 493 31.26 -9.90 -5.32
C THR A 493 31.29 -10.58 -6.70
N ILE A 494 30.29 -11.42 -6.99
CA ILE A 494 30.13 -12.07 -8.30
C ILE A 494 29.90 -11.03 -9.40
N THR A 495 29.00 -10.06 -9.19
CA THR A 495 28.75 -8.99 -10.18
C THR A 495 30.01 -8.16 -10.43
N GLU A 496 30.72 -7.75 -9.36
CA GLU A 496 31.98 -7.00 -9.43
C GLU A 496 33.07 -7.73 -10.25
N ILE A 497 33.22 -9.04 -10.03
CA ILE A 497 34.14 -9.89 -10.80
C ILE A 497 33.73 -9.97 -12.28
N LEU A 498 32.44 -10.17 -12.58
CA LEU A 498 31.91 -10.28 -13.95
C LEU A 498 32.06 -8.95 -14.73
N ASP A 499 31.79 -7.81 -14.08
CA ASP A 499 31.96 -6.49 -14.71
C ASP A 499 33.44 -6.19 -14.96
N THR A 500 34.33 -6.61 -14.05
CA THR A 500 35.78 -6.52 -14.24
C THR A 500 36.27 -7.39 -15.39
N GLN A 501 35.84 -8.67 -15.47
CA GLN A 501 36.10 -9.54 -16.63
C GLN A 501 35.66 -8.87 -17.95
N LYS A 502 34.49 -8.23 -17.97
CA LYS A 502 33.92 -7.57 -19.15
C LYS A 502 34.73 -6.34 -19.55
N LYS A 503 35.19 -5.54 -18.58
CA LYS A 503 36.08 -4.38 -18.79
C LYS A 503 37.41 -4.82 -19.39
N PHE A 504 38.06 -5.83 -18.82
CA PHE A 504 39.36 -6.31 -19.29
C PHE A 504 39.28 -7.04 -20.65
N LYS A 505 38.21 -7.79 -20.93
CA LYS A 505 37.99 -8.36 -22.29
C LYS A 505 37.92 -7.28 -23.37
N ARG A 506 37.31 -6.12 -23.09
CA ARG A 506 37.33 -4.98 -24.02
C ARG A 506 38.74 -4.41 -24.20
N GLN A 507 39.48 -4.19 -23.11
CA GLN A 507 40.84 -3.65 -23.19
C GLN A 507 41.82 -4.56 -23.95
N ILE A 508 41.68 -5.89 -23.84
CA ILE A 508 42.47 -6.84 -24.62
C ILE A 508 42.13 -6.73 -26.12
N ILE A 509 40.84 -6.69 -26.47
CA ILE A 509 40.39 -6.50 -27.86
C ILE A 509 40.89 -5.15 -28.42
N GLU A 510 40.81 -4.07 -27.64
CA GLU A 510 41.30 -2.74 -28.02
C GLU A 510 42.83 -2.71 -28.19
N TYR A 511 43.58 -3.54 -27.46
CA TYR A 511 45.04 -3.67 -27.58
C TYR A 511 45.45 -4.49 -28.81
N ASP A 512 44.82 -5.65 -29.04
CA ASP A 512 45.09 -6.50 -30.21
C ASP A 512 44.75 -5.77 -31.52
N LEU A 513 43.58 -5.11 -31.59
CA LEU A 513 43.17 -4.29 -32.75
C LEU A 513 44.19 -3.19 -33.09
N LYS A 514 44.88 -2.63 -32.08
CA LYS A 514 45.84 -1.54 -32.27
C LYS A 514 47.21 -2.02 -32.77
N ASN A 515 47.54 -3.30 -32.56
CA ASN A 515 48.78 -3.92 -33.00
C ASN A 515 48.65 -4.62 -34.36
N GLU A 516 47.50 -5.24 -34.65
CA GLU A 516 47.23 -5.89 -35.94
C GLU A 516 47.20 -4.87 -37.11
N LEU A 517 46.60 -3.69 -36.88
CA LEU A 517 46.52 -2.60 -37.86
C LEU A 517 47.89 -2.06 -38.33
N ASN A 518 48.99 -2.36 -37.62
CA ASN A 518 50.34 -2.00 -38.01
C ASN A 518 51.07 -3.08 -38.84
N LYS A 519 50.51 -4.29 -38.97
CA LYS A 519 51.13 -5.41 -39.71
C LYS A 519 50.58 -5.60 -41.12
N THR A 520 49.39 -5.07 -41.42
CA THR A 520 48.65 -5.35 -42.66
C THR A 520 49.19 -4.69 -43.94
N ILE A 521 50.44 -4.21 -43.93
CA ILE A 521 51.13 -3.61 -45.10
C ILE A 521 52.08 -4.60 -45.79
N PHE A 522 52.35 -5.77 -45.18
CA PHE A 522 53.17 -6.82 -45.77
C PHE A 522 52.40 -8.14 -45.80
N TYR A 523 52.07 -8.63 -47.00
CA TYR A 523 52.04 -10.04 -47.45
C TYR A 523 51.22 -10.18 -48.75
N GLU A 524 51.88 -9.91 -49.88
CA GLU A 524 51.53 -10.60 -51.13
C GLU A 524 52.17 -12.01 -51.11
N GLU A 525 51.76 -12.87 -52.05
CA GLU A 525 52.22 -14.27 -52.23
C GLU A 525 51.77 -15.34 -51.21
N LEU A 526 50.50 -15.76 -51.27
CA LEU A 526 50.13 -17.17 -50.98
C LEU A 526 49.07 -17.70 -51.95
N LYS A 527 49.49 -18.61 -52.85
CA LYS A 527 48.60 -19.36 -53.76
C LYS A 527 47.85 -20.45 -52.98
N PHE A 528 46.51 -20.52 -53.11
CA PHE A 528 45.67 -21.56 -52.50
C PHE A 528 44.99 -22.46 -53.55
N PRO A 529 45.47 -23.71 -53.80
CA PRO A 529 44.95 -24.54 -54.89
C PRO A 529 43.69 -25.39 -54.61
N ASN A 530 43.16 -25.42 -53.38
CA ASN A 530 42.33 -26.55 -52.92
C ASN A 530 40.82 -26.30 -52.70
N PHE A 531 40.24 -25.20 -53.19
CA PHE A 531 38.79 -24.92 -52.99
C PHE A 531 37.86 -25.59 -54.02
N TRP A 532 38.37 -25.94 -55.20
CA TRP A 532 37.57 -26.37 -56.37
C TRP A 532 36.92 -27.75 -56.27
N ASN A 533 37.26 -28.58 -55.27
CA ASN A 533 36.68 -29.92 -55.12
C ASN A 533 35.35 -29.95 -54.33
N PHE A 534 34.88 -28.83 -53.76
CA PHE A 534 33.58 -28.78 -53.06
C PHE A 534 32.35 -28.57 -53.98
N SER A 535 32.34 -29.37 -55.04
CA SER A 535 31.16 -29.92 -55.72
C SER A 535 30.38 -29.08 -56.75
N ARG A 536 30.51 -29.55 -58.00
CA ARG A 536 29.54 -29.42 -59.09
C ARG A 536 28.11 -29.85 -58.68
N ILE A 537 28.00 -30.82 -57.76
CA ILE A 537 26.73 -31.33 -57.20
C ILE A 537 25.99 -30.25 -56.40
N ALA A 538 26.69 -29.41 -55.63
CA ALA A 538 26.06 -28.26 -54.99
C ALA A 538 25.55 -27.28 -56.05
N PHE A 539 26.39 -26.94 -57.05
CA PHE A 539 26.04 -25.98 -58.09
C PHE A 539 24.82 -26.41 -58.92
N ASP A 540 24.71 -27.69 -59.30
CA ASP A 540 23.54 -28.22 -60.00
C ASP A 540 22.27 -28.16 -59.13
N LYS A 541 22.37 -28.46 -57.83
CA LYS A 541 21.25 -28.36 -56.86
C LYS A 541 20.86 -26.89 -56.57
N TYR A 542 21.79 -25.95 -56.66
CA TYR A 542 21.54 -24.50 -56.51
C TYR A 542 21.00 -23.83 -57.78
N LYS A 543 21.41 -24.30 -58.96
CA LYS A 543 20.84 -23.83 -60.23
C LYS A 543 19.34 -24.12 -60.31
N ILE A 544 18.93 -25.32 -59.88
CA ILE A 544 17.51 -25.71 -59.72
C ILE A 544 16.77 -24.81 -58.72
N LEU A 545 17.45 -24.26 -57.69
CA LEU A 545 16.82 -23.39 -56.71
C LEU A 545 16.47 -22.01 -57.27
N ASN A 546 17.29 -21.44 -58.14
CA ASN A 546 17.01 -20.13 -58.76
C ASN A 546 15.79 -20.14 -59.70
N ASP A 547 15.41 -21.30 -60.24
CA ASP A 547 14.19 -21.47 -61.05
C ASP A 547 12.89 -21.44 -60.20
N TYR A 548 12.97 -21.63 -58.88
CA TYR A 548 11.79 -21.61 -58.01
C TYR A 548 11.41 -20.20 -57.57
N ALA A 549 10.26 -19.73 -58.06
CA ALA A 549 9.65 -18.47 -57.64
C ALA A 549 8.88 -18.56 -56.30
N ASN A 550 8.67 -19.76 -55.74
CA ASN A 550 7.76 -19.97 -54.60
C ASN A 550 8.49 -20.24 -53.28
N THR A 551 8.24 -19.41 -52.25
CA THR A 551 8.75 -19.58 -50.88
C THR A 551 8.52 -20.98 -50.29
N HIS A 552 7.41 -21.62 -50.66
CA HIS A 552 7.05 -22.97 -50.21
C HIS A 552 8.09 -24.02 -50.64
N GLU A 553 8.65 -23.88 -51.85
CA GLU A 553 9.64 -24.83 -52.38
C GLU A 553 10.98 -24.66 -51.67
N TYR A 554 11.46 -23.42 -51.47
CA TYR A 554 12.63 -23.15 -50.62
C TYR A 554 12.48 -23.72 -49.21
N ILE A 555 11.29 -23.63 -48.61
CA ILE A 555 11.04 -24.14 -47.26
C ILE A 555 10.99 -25.68 -47.23
N ASN A 556 10.45 -26.33 -48.26
CA ASN A 556 10.52 -27.80 -48.37
C ASN A 556 11.97 -28.28 -48.56
N VAL A 557 12.75 -27.64 -49.44
CA VAL A 557 14.17 -27.96 -49.65
C VAL A 557 14.99 -27.71 -48.38
N LEU A 558 14.73 -26.60 -47.67
CA LEU A 558 15.33 -26.33 -46.36
C LEU A 558 15.03 -27.46 -45.37
N ILE A 559 13.76 -27.87 -45.24
CA ILE A 559 13.34 -28.95 -44.32
C ILE A 559 14.05 -30.26 -44.64
N GLU A 560 14.15 -30.63 -45.93
CA GLU A 560 14.79 -31.86 -46.36
C GLU A 560 16.30 -31.85 -46.08
N GLU A 561 16.97 -30.72 -46.30
CA GLU A 561 18.39 -30.50 -45.98
C GLU A 561 18.63 -30.56 -44.45
N ILE A 562 17.89 -29.80 -43.63
CA ILE A 562 18.11 -29.75 -42.17
C ILE A 562 17.64 -31.02 -41.43
N CYS A 563 16.76 -31.82 -42.03
CA CYS A 563 16.32 -33.11 -41.47
C CYS A 563 17.10 -34.30 -42.06
N GLY A 564 17.99 -34.09 -43.03
CA GLY A 564 18.85 -35.13 -43.59
C GLY A 564 18.10 -36.33 -44.19
N GLY A 565 16.91 -36.09 -44.77
CA GLY A 565 16.06 -37.14 -45.35
C GLY A 565 15.33 -38.06 -44.35
N GLU A 566 15.56 -37.97 -43.03
CA GLU A 566 14.84 -38.80 -42.05
C GLU A 566 13.39 -38.34 -41.87
N ASN A 567 12.43 -39.14 -42.37
CA ASN A 567 10.98 -38.89 -42.21
C ASN A 567 10.55 -38.65 -40.74
N ARG A 568 11.23 -39.29 -39.77
CA ARG A 568 10.93 -39.08 -38.33
C ARG A 568 11.35 -37.70 -37.85
N GLU A 569 12.54 -37.24 -38.23
CA GLU A 569 13.05 -35.90 -37.86
C GLU A 569 12.22 -34.80 -38.54
N ARG A 570 11.89 -34.98 -39.83
CA ARG A 570 10.97 -34.12 -40.59
C ARG A 570 9.63 -33.94 -39.87
N ASN A 571 8.96 -35.03 -39.50
CA ASN A 571 7.65 -34.95 -38.86
C ASN A 571 7.69 -34.36 -37.44
N ILE A 572 8.76 -34.63 -36.67
CA ILE A 572 9.01 -34.01 -35.36
C ILE A 572 9.18 -32.49 -35.51
N PHE A 573 9.93 -32.04 -36.53
CA PHE A 573 10.12 -30.62 -36.82
C PHE A 573 8.82 -29.94 -37.24
N LEU A 574 8.09 -30.51 -38.20
CA LEU A 574 6.81 -29.97 -38.69
C LEU A 574 5.78 -29.81 -37.56
N LYS A 575 5.60 -30.84 -36.71
CA LYS A 575 4.70 -30.77 -35.55
C LYS A 575 5.17 -29.77 -34.49
N ARG A 576 6.49 -29.59 -34.32
CA ARG A 576 7.04 -28.59 -33.39
C ARG A 576 6.83 -27.15 -33.89
N MET A 577 6.95 -26.94 -35.20
CA MET A 577 6.83 -25.61 -35.81
C MET A 577 5.40 -25.23 -36.16
N GLY A 578 4.40 -26.12 -36.03
CA GLY A 578 3.02 -25.84 -36.44
C GLY A 578 2.82 -25.87 -37.96
N MET A 579 3.69 -26.59 -38.67
CA MET A 579 3.72 -26.72 -40.14
C MET A 579 3.03 -28.01 -40.63
N SER A 580 2.33 -28.71 -39.74
CA SER A 580 1.57 -29.93 -40.04
C SER A 580 0.06 -29.67 -40.14
N GLY A 581 -0.39 -28.41 -40.25
CA GLY A 581 -1.81 -28.04 -40.15
C GLY A 581 -2.40 -28.12 -38.74
N GLU A 582 -1.57 -28.32 -37.72
CA GLU A 582 -1.94 -28.37 -36.30
C GLU A 582 -1.21 -27.26 -35.53
N LYS A 583 -1.77 -26.84 -34.38
CA LYS A 583 -1.10 -25.92 -33.46
C LYS A 583 0.26 -26.48 -32.98
N PRO A 584 1.27 -25.63 -32.71
CA PRO A 584 2.63 -26.09 -32.42
C PRO A 584 2.67 -26.98 -31.19
N GLN A 585 3.08 -28.23 -31.36
CA GLN A 585 3.05 -29.22 -30.29
C GLN A 585 4.20 -29.01 -29.28
N SER A 586 3.96 -29.36 -28.01
CA SER A 586 4.99 -29.32 -26.98
C SER A 586 5.99 -30.48 -27.16
N LEU A 587 7.21 -30.33 -26.65
CA LEU A 587 8.23 -31.39 -26.67
C LEU A 587 7.77 -32.69 -25.99
N GLU A 588 6.80 -32.59 -25.09
CA GLU A 588 6.23 -33.72 -24.34
C GLU A 588 5.15 -34.46 -25.14
N VAL A 589 4.26 -33.72 -25.81
CA VAL A 589 3.25 -34.29 -26.72
C VAL A 589 3.93 -34.99 -27.91
N ILE A 590 4.93 -34.35 -28.51
CA ILE A 590 5.74 -34.97 -29.59
C ILE A 590 6.50 -36.19 -29.07
N GLY A 591 6.97 -36.15 -27.82
CA GLY A 591 7.62 -37.28 -27.17
C GLY A 591 6.70 -38.49 -27.07
N GLN A 592 5.50 -38.29 -26.50
CA GLN A 592 4.47 -39.32 -26.41
C GLN A 592 4.11 -39.89 -27.79
N HIS A 593 3.89 -39.04 -28.80
CA HIS A 593 3.51 -39.48 -30.15
C HIS A 593 4.55 -40.36 -30.85
N TYR A 594 5.84 -40.18 -30.56
CA TYR A 594 6.94 -40.96 -31.16
C TYR A 594 7.58 -41.99 -30.22
N ASN A 595 7.01 -42.26 -29.04
CA ASN A 595 7.63 -43.07 -27.97
C ASN A 595 9.07 -42.62 -27.65
N LEU A 596 9.24 -41.31 -27.43
CA LEU A 596 10.49 -40.64 -27.08
C LEU A 596 10.34 -39.85 -25.78
N THR A 597 11.42 -39.74 -25.01
CA THR A 597 11.43 -38.78 -23.90
C THR A 597 11.45 -37.35 -24.43
N ARG A 598 10.87 -36.42 -23.66
CA ARG A 598 10.93 -34.96 -23.93
C ARG A 598 12.36 -34.49 -24.21
N GLU A 599 13.34 -35.03 -23.48
CA GLU A 599 14.76 -34.73 -23.65
C GLU A 599 15.31 -35.27 -24.97
N ARG A 600 14.90 -36.47 -25.41
CA ARG A 600 15.31 -37.00 -26.72
C ARG A 600 14.74 -36.18 -27.88
N VAL A 601 13.50 -35.70 -27.78
CA VAL A 601 12.90 -34.75 -28.75
C VAL A 601 13.68 -33.43 -28.78
N ARG A 602 14.10 -32.92 -27.61
CA ARG A 602 14.97 -31.73 -27.54
C ARG A 602 16.32 -31.95 -28.24
N GLN A 603 16.94 -33.11 -28.04
CA GLN A 603 18.20 -33.47 -28.73
C GLN A 603 18.03 -33.62 -30.25
N LEU A 604 16.93 -34.20 -30.70
CA LEU A 604 16.55 -34.28 -32.11
C LEU A 604 16.46 -32.88 -32.73
N LEU A 605 15.67 -31.99 -32.13
CA LEU A 605 15.54 -30.61 -32.59
C LEU A 605 16.89 -29.89 -32.57
N ASN A 606 17.70 -30.01 -31.52
CA ASN A 606 19.04 -29.41 -31.47
C ASN A 606 19.96 -29.88 -32.62
N ARG A 607 19.85 -31.14 -33.06
CA ARG A 607 20.58 -31.63 -34.26
C ARG A 607 20.05 -31.04 -35.57
N ILE A 608 18.77 -30.70 -35.64
CA ILE A 608 18.17 -29.99 -36.77
C ILE A 608 18.63 -28.51 -36.77
N TYR A 609 18.56 -27.81 -35.63
CA TYR A 609 19.12 -26.46 -35.47
C TYR A 609 20.60 -26.40 -35.86
N ASN A 610 21.42 -27.36 -35.41
CA ASN A 610 22.84 -27.40 -35.75
C ASN A 610 23.09 -27.63 -37.26
N ARG A 611 22.24 -28.40 -37.95
CA ARG A 611 22.31 -28.54 -39.43
C ARG A 611 21.90 -27.26 -40.13
N ALA A 612 20.93 -26.51 -39.61
CA ALA A 612 20.54 -25.22 -40.16
C ALA A 612 21.68 -24.17 -40.15
N ILE A 613 22.71 -24.34 -39.32
CA ILE A 613 23.92 -23.48 -39.29
C ILE A 613 24.87 -23.78 -40.47
N SER A 614 24.71 -24.92 -41.18
CA SER A 614 25.57 -25.26 -42.32
C SER A 614 25.49 -24.23 -43.45
N LEU A 615 26.60 -24.01 -44.16
CA LEU A 615 26.64 -23.10 -45.33
C LEU A 615 25.50 -23.40 -46.34
N PRO A 616 25.20 -24.67 -46.70
CA PRO A 616 24.09 -24.98 -47.58
C PRO A 616 22.72 -24.49 -47.08
N SER A 617 22.45 -24.68 -45.79
CA SER A 617 21.20 -24.24 -45.17
C SER A 617 21.13 -22.72 -45.05
N GLN A 618 22.26 -22.05 -44.78
CA GLN A 618 22.32 -20.58 -44.68
C GLN A 618 22.05 -19.89 -46.03
N TYR A 619 22.41 -20.49 -47.16
CA TYR A 619 22.02 -19.98 -48.48
C TYR A 619 20.50 -20.06 -48.69
N ILE A 620 19.88 -21.21 -48.41
CA ILE A 620 18.42 -21.37 -48.57
C ILE A 620 17.67 -20.43 -47.61
N LEU A 621 18.16 -20.31 -46.37
CA LEU A 621 17.64 -19.36 -45.38
C LEU A 621 17.78 -17.90 -45.85
N SER A 622 18.85 -17.52 -46.56
CA SER A 622 19.01 -16.15 -47.05
C SER A 622 17.95 -15.77 -48.08
N GLN A 623 17.54 -16.70 -48.95
CA GLN A 623 16.45 -16.45 -49.91
C GLN A 623 15.10 -16.26 -49.22
N ILE A 624 14.76 -17.13 -48.27
CA ILE A 624 13.54 -16.99 -47.45
C ILE A 624 13.55 -15.68 -46.65
N VAL A 625 14.70 -15.33 -46.07
CA VAL A 625 14.88 -14.09 -45.31
C VAL A 625 14.80 -12.84 -46.20
N ASN A 626 15.29 -12.90 -47.44
CA ASN A 626 15.15 -11.82 -48.42
C ASN A 626 13.67 -11.61 -48.80
N GLN A 627 12.92 -12.70 -49.06
CA GLN A 627 11.47 -12.62 -49.29
C GLN A 627 10.72 -12.03 -48.08
N ILE A 628 11.05 -12.47 -46.86
CA ILE A 628 10.51 -11.87 -45.63
C ILE A 628 10.85 -10.38 -45.57
N LYS A 629 12.09 -9.98 -45.87
CA LYS A 629 12.55 -8.58 -45.85
C LYS A 629 11.79 -7.71 -46.87
N VAL A 630 11.49 -8.23 -48.06
CA VAL A 630 10.65 -7.56 -49.06
C VAL A 630 9.25 -7.36 -48.50
N ILE A 631 8.57 -8.43 -48.04
CA ILE A 631 7.22 -8.35 -47.47
C ILE A 631 7.18 -7.39 -46.27
N VAL A 632 8.13 -7.45 -45.35
CA VAL A 632 8.22 -6.52 -44.21
C VAL A 632 8.34 -5.07 -44.69
N SER A 633 9.12 -4.82 -45.75
CA SER A 633 9.34 -3.47 -46.29
C SER A 633 8.11 -2.92 -47.03
N GLU A 634 7.41 -3.76 -47.80
CA GLU A 634 6.12 -3.44 -48.43
C GLU A 634 5.02 -3.10 -47.41
N ASN A 635 5.10 -3.65 -46.20
CA ASN A 635 4.13 -3.44 -45.12
C ASN A 635 4.56 -2.30 -44.15
N GLY A 636 5.38 -1.36 -44.63
CA GLY A 636 5.79 -0.19 -43.85
C GLY A 636 6.86 -0.50 -42.79
N GLY A 637 7.68 -1.52 -43.01
CA GLY A 637 8.83 -1.87 -42.17
C GLY A 637 8.51 -2.68 -40.92
N ILE A 638 7.24 -2.90 -40.59
CA ILE A 638 6.79 -3.73 -39.46
C ILE A 638 5.54 -4.51 -39.84
N ILE A 639 5.52 -5.80 -39.51
CA ILE A 639 4.41 -6.71 -39.81
C ILE A 639 4.17 -7.68 -38.65
N ASP A 640 2.92 -8.05 -38.42
CA ASP A 640 2.56 -9.14 -37.51
C ASP A 640 2.96 -10.51 -38.09
N LYS A 641 3.43 -11.44 -37.24
CA LYS A 641 3.87 -12.78 -37.67
C LYS A 641 2.79 -13.56 -38.40
N VAL A 642 1.52 -13.50 -37.98
CA VAL A 642 0.42 -14.23 -38.64
C VAL A 642 0.13 -13.61 -40.02
N ILE A 643 0.13 -12.28 -40.11
CA ILE A 643 -0.05 -11.58 -41.40
C ILE A 643 1.12 -11.90 -42.35
N LEU A 644 2.35 -11.88 -41.86
CA LEU A 644 3.54 -12.26 -42.64
C LEU A 644 3.44 -13.71 -43.12
N LEU A 645 3.04 -14.63 -42.25
CA LEU A 645 2.87 -16.05 -42.58
C LEU A 645 1.87 -16.23 -43.72
N ASN A 646 0.72 -15.59 -43.61
CA ASN A 646 -0.32 -15.62 -44.64
C ASN A 646 0.16 -15.03 -45.96
N LYS A 647 0.97 -13.96 -45.96
CA LYS A 647 1.58 -13.40 -47.18
C LYS A 647 2.62 -14.33 -47.78
N LEU A 648 3.53 -14.86 -46.95
CA LEU A 648 4.67 -15.71 -47.33
C LEU A 648 4.23 -17.04 -47.98
N PHE A 649 3.07 -17.56 -47.58
CA PHE A 649 2.50 -18.83 -48.05
C PHE A 649 1.19 -18.67 -48.86
N SER A 650 0.79 -17.45 -49.23
CA SER A 650 -0.48 -17.18 -49.93
C SER A 650 -0.64 -17.93 -51.26
N THR A 651 0.48 -18.19 -51.95
CA THR A 651 0.56 -18.88 -53.25
C THR A 651 0.83 -20.39 -53.13
N ALA A 652 0.92 -20.94 -51.92
CA ALA A 652 1.18 -22.37 -51.72
C ALA A 652 -0.10 -23.20 -51.84
N ARG A 653 -0.07 -24.30 -52.61
CA ARG A 653 -1.22 -25.24 -52.73
C ARG A 653 -1.64 -25.86 -51.38
N ASP A 654 -0.69 -25.99 -50.45
CA ASP A 654 -0.88 -26.53 -49.09
C ASP A 654 -0.87 -25.43 -48.01
N SER A 655 -1.30 -24.19 -48.31
CA SER A 655 -1.24 -23.04 -47.38
C SER A 655 -1.84 -23.30 -45.99
N TYR A 656 -2.92 -24.10 -45.90
CA TYR A 656 -3.54 -24.52 -44.63
C TYR A 656 -2.56 -25.23 -43.67
N ARG A 657 -1.51 -25.90 -44.18
CA ARG A 657 -0.51 -26.56 -43.33
C ARG A 657 0.32 -25.58 -42.51
N PHE A 658 0.40 -24.33 -42.95
CA PHE A 658 1.20 -23.27 -42.37
C PHE A 658 0.38 -22.31 -41.50
N GLU A 659 -0.93 -22.49 -41.31
CA GLU A 659 -1.79 -21.60 -40.50
C GLU A 659 -1.20 -21.31 -39.10
N TYR A 660 -0.54 -22.30 -38.52
CA TYR A 660 0.04 -22.24 -37.17
C TYR A 660 1.57 -22.10 -37.14
N ALA A 661 2.20 -21.87 -38.28
CA ALA A 661 3.65 -21.90 -38.45
C ALA A 661 4.41 -20.66 -37.95
N THR A 662 3.83 -19.84 -37.05
CA THR A 662 4.53 -18.68 -36.48
C THR A 662 5.83 -18.98 -35.72
N PRO A 663 6.05 -20.16 -35.07
CA PRO A 663 7.35 -20.52 -34.50
C PRO A 663 8.48 -20.68 -35.53
N LEU A 664 8.16 -20.84 -36.83
CA LEU A 664 9.17 -20.86 -37.89
C LEU A 664 9.97 -19.56 -37.92
N PHE A 665 9.35 -18.41 -37.66
CA PHE A 665 10.08 -17.14 -37.60
C PHE A 665 11.04 -17.06 -36.42
N ASP A 666 10.72 -17.71 -35.29
CA ASP A 666 11.65 -17.80 -34.16
C ASP A 666 12.86 -18.67 -34.55
N PHE A 667 12.62 -19.83 -35.18
CA PHE A 667 13.67 -20.69 -35.74
C PHE A 667 14.56 -19.97 -36.76
N ILE A 668 13.97 -19.25 -37.73
CA ILE A 668 14.73 -18.51 -38.75
C ILE A 668 15.48 -17.33 -38.10
N SER A 669 14.94 -16.69 -37.06
CA SER A 669 15.57 -15.52 -36.43
C SER A 669 16.90 -15.79 -35.73
N ASP A 670 17.19 -17.05 -35.38
CA ASP A 670 18.48 -17.48 -34.85
C ASP A 670 19.56 -17.64 -35.95
N SER A 671 19.21 -17.58 -37.24
CA SER A 671 20.14 -17.78 -38.36
C SER A 671 21.06 -16.58 -38.65
N GLN A 672 22.23 -16.86 -39.23
CA GLN A 672 23.16 -15.80 -39.67
C GLN A 672 22.57 -14.96 -40.82
N ALA A 673 21.80 -15.61 -41.71
CA ALA A 673 21.01 -14.95 -42.74
C ALA A 673 20.08 -13.87 -42.15
N TRP A 674 19.30 -14.21 -41.12
CA TRP A 674 18.43 -13.24 -40.44
C TRP A 674 19.23 -12.10 -39.79
N GLN A 675 20.31 -12.42 -39.06
CA GLN A 675 21.17 -11.41 -38.43
C GLN A 675 21.80 -10.43 -39.42
N ASN A 676 22.08 -10.85 -40.65
CA ASN A 676 22.60 -10.00 -41.73
C ASN A 676 21.52 -9.18 -42.44
N SER A 677 20.23 -9.51 -42.28
CA SER A 677 19.14 -8.94 -43.10
C SER A 677 18.60 -7.58 -42.64
N ASN A 678 19.06 -7.10 -41.47
CA ASN A 678 18.45 -6.00 -40.71
C ASN A 678 17.02 -6.28 -40.24
N LEU A 679 16.62 -7.54 -40.04
CA LEU A 679 15.33 -7.88 -39.42
C LEU A 679 15.48 -8.15 -37.91
N THR A 680 14.48 -7.75 -37.13
CA THR A 680 14.39 -7.98 -35.70
C THR A 680 13.03 -8.58 -35.33
N ASN A 681 13.05 -9.62 -34.50
CA ASN A 681 11.89 -10.37 -34.06
C ASN A 681 11.46 -9.83 -32.68
N ASN A 682 10.32 -9.15 -32.59
CA ASN A 682 9.84 -8.57 -31.35
C ASN A 682 8.98 -9.58 -30.56
N LYS A 683 9.08 -9.53 -29.22
CA LYS A 683 8.33 -10.38 -28.28
C LYS A 683 6.81 -10.19 -28.36
N THR A 684 6.36 -9.08 -28.95
CA THR A 684 4.95 -8.78 -29.23
C THR A 684 4.36 -9.60 -30.38
N GLY A 685 5.16 -10.40 -31.09
CA GLY A 685 4.71 -11.18 -32.25
C GLY A 685 4.87 -10.46 -33.58
N THR A 686 5.58 -9.33 -33.63
CA THR A 686 5.89 -8.59 -34.87
C THR A 686 7.33 -8.77 -35.32
N ILE A 687 7.57 -8.52 -36.61
CA ILE A 687 8.90 -8.48 -37.22
C ILE A 687 9.13 -7.08 -37.76
N ILE A 688 10.28 -6.49 -37.42
CA ILE A 688 10.63 -5.08 -37.69
C ILE A 688 11.94 -5.04 -38.47
N ASN A 689 11.95 -4.35 -39.61
CA ASN A 689 13.18 -3.97 -40.32
C ASN A 689 13.88 -2.85 -39.53
N SER A 690 15.10 -3.11 -39.05
CA SER A 690 15.83 -2.22 -38.13
C SER A 690 16.18 -0.87 -38.75
N SER A 691 16.15 -0.74 -40.08
CA SER A 691 16.20 0.55 -40.77
C SER A 691 15.07 1.49 -40.32
N TYR A 692 13.92 0.94 -39.90
CA TYR A 692 12.78 1.68 -39.36
C TYR A 692 12.93 2.11 -37.89
N PHE A 693 13.94 1.66 -37.15
CA PHE A 693 14.22 2.24 -35.81
C PHE A 693 14.60 3.72 -35.90
N TYR A 694 15.15 4.17 -37.03
CA TYR A 694 15.40 5.59 -37.26
C TYR A 694 14.08 6.38 -37.33
N TYR A 695 13.10 5.89 -38.09
CA TYR A 695 11.77 6.49 -38.17
C TYR A 695 11.02 6.40 -36.83
N LEU A 696 11.08 5.26 -36.12
CA LEU A 696 10.54 5.14 -34.75
C LEU A 696 11.11 6.22 -33.82
N LYS A 697 12.41 6.49 -33.88
CA LYS A 697 13.07 7.49 -33.03
C LYS A 697 12.73 8.94 -33.41
N ILE A 698 12.50 9.23 -34.69
CA ILE A 698 12.00 10.54 -35.12
C ILE A 698 10.56 10.72 -34.64
N ILE A 699 9.69 9.76 -34.99
CA ILE A 699 8.28 9.77 -34.63
C ILE A 699 8.12 9.89 -33.11
N SER A 700 8.85 9.11 -32.31
CA SER A 700 8.74 9.18 -30.85
C SER A 700 9.07 10.57 -30.28
N LYS A 701 10.05 11.29 -30.84
CA LYS A 701 10.38 12.65 -30.38
C LYS A 701 9.19 13.62 -30.51
N ASP A 702 8.45 13.51 -31.61
CA ASP A 702 7.40 14.48 -31.96
C ASP A 702 5.99 14.00 -31.56
N LEU A 703 5.78 12.68 -31.46
CA LEU A 703 4.47 12.04 -31.18
C LEU A 703 3.85 12.52 -29.85
N TYR A 704 4.66 12.85 -28.84
CA TYR A 704 4.14 13.45 -27.61
C TYR A 704 3.59 14.87 -27.84
N GLN A 705 4.26 15.68 -28.66
CA GLN A 705 3.82 17.05 -28.94
C GLN A 705 2.64 17.06 -29.92
N ILE A 706 2.66 16.21 -30.95
CA ILE A 706 1.54 16.01 -31.88
C ILE A 706 0.31 15.55 -31.10
N GLY A 707 0.46 14.53 -30.23
CA GLY A 707 -0.63 14.04 -29.40
C GLY A 707 -1.16 15.08 -28.42
N TYR A 708 -0.29 15.84 -27.73
CA TYR A 708 -0.72 16.93 -26.84
C TYR A 708 -1.47 18.03 -27.57
N SER A 709 -0.99 18.43 -28.75
CA SER A 709 -1.55 19.57 -29.51
C SER A 709 -2.90 19.25 -30.15
N ASN A 710 -3.23 17.97 -30.33
CA ASN A 710 -4.45 17.48 -30.98
C ASN A 710 -5.35 16.64 -30.03
N ALA A 711 -5.05 16.61 -28.74
CA ALA A 711 -5.79 15.83 -27.75
C ALA A 711 -7.20 16.40 -27.52
N ASP A 712 -8.21 15.53 -27.55
CA ASP A 712 -9.61 15.87 -27.25
C ASP A 712 -9.95 15.82 -25.75
N GLU A 713 -9.02 15.32 -24.91
CA GLU A 713 -9.06 15.49 -23.45
C GLU A 713 -7.72 16.04 -22.95
N VAL A 714 -7.71 17.26 -22.41
CA VAL A 714 -6.48 17.90 -21.86
C VAL A 714 -6.74 18.48 -20.47
N HIS A 715 -6.01 17.98 -19.47
CA HIS A 715 -5.97 18.54 -18.10
C HIS A 715 -4.64 19.27 -17.82
N SER A 716 -3.54 18.79 -18.41
CA SER A 716 -2.23 19.46 -18.40
C SER A 716 -1.32 18.86 -19.47
N GLN A 717 -0.13 19.44 -19.68
CA GLN A 717 0.87 18.89 -20.62
C GLN A 717 1.28 17.45 -20.28
N SER A 718 1.20 17.03 -19.02
CA SER A 718 1.48 15.66 -18.56
C SER A 718 0.23 14.76 -18.44
N HIS A 719 -0.96 15.30 -18.67
CA HIS A 719 -2.25 14.63 -18.48
C HIS A 719 -3.22 14.99 -19.61
N TRP A 720 -3.08 14.28 -20.72
CA TRP A 720 -3.99 14.33 -21.87
C TRP A 720 -4.26 12.93 -22.41
N SER A 721 -5.36 12.80 -23.16
CA SER A 721 -5.68 11.63 -23.98
C SER A 721 -6.25 12.04 -25.34
N ILE A 722 -6.03 11.20 -26.35
CA ILE A 722 -6.44 11.41 -27.74
C ILE A 722 -6.99 10.09 -28.32
N ASP A 723 -8.02 10.12 -29.17
CA ASP A 723 -8.39 8.95 -29.96
C ASP A 723 -7.23 8.55 -30.91
N PHE A 724 -6.96 7.25 -31.03
CA PHE A 724 -5.84 6.74 -31.80
C PHE A 724 -5.99 7.01 -33.31
N SER A 725 -7.21 7.08 -33.84
CA SER A 725 -7.46 7.44 -35.24
C SER A 725 -7.16 8.92 -35.51
N MET A 726 -7.48 9.81 -34.56
CA MET A 726 -7.11 11.23 -34.64
C MET A 726 -5.59 11.40 -34.57
N LEU A 727 -4.94 10.77 -33.58
CA LEU A 727 -3.48 10.78 -33.46
C LEU A 727 -2.80 10.30 -34.75
N LYS A 728 -3.34 9.24 -35.36
CA LYS A 728 -2.85 8.73 -36.64
C LYS A 728 -3.00 9.76 -37.76
N SER A 729 -4.16 10.41 -37.92
CA SER A 729 -4.35 11.46 -38.95
C SER A 729 -3.31 12.57 -38.81
N CYS A 730 -3.11 13.08 -37.59
CA CYS A 730 -2.12 14.13 -37.33
C CYS A 730 -0.68 13.70 -37.62
N ILE A 731 -0.34 12.42 -37.37
CA ILE A 731 0.97 11.83 -37.72
C ILE A 731 1.10 11.69 -39.25
N ASP A 732 0.09 11.17 -39.93
CA ASP A 732 0.08 10.99 -41.39
C ASP A 732 0.17 12.35 -42.12
N GLU A 733 -0.52 13.40 -41.63
CA GLU A 733 -0.43 14.78 -42.10
C GLU A 733 0.97 15.38 -41.86
N SER A 734 1.51 15.23 -40.65
CA SER A 734 2.86 15.70 -40.31
C SER A 734 3.92 15.07 -41.21
N LEU A 735 3.78 13.78 -41.53
CA LEU A 735 4.69 13.04 -42.39
C LEU A 735 4.45 13.31 -43.89
N ALA A 736 3.23 13.65 -44.30
CA ALA A 736 2.97 14.12 -45.66
C ALA A 736 3.74 15.41 -45.95
N SER A 737 3.86 16.31 -44.98
CA SER A 737 4.68 17.54 -45.12
C SER A 737 6.18 17.27 -45.30
N LEU A 738 6.67 16.08 -44.90
CA LEU A 738 8.07 15.66 -45.04
C LEU A 738 8.34 14.84 -46.33
N LYS A 739 7.30 14.46 -47.09
CA LYS A 739 7.41 13.62 -48.29
C LYS A 739 7.61 14.41 -49.58
N ASN A 740 8.84 14.91 -49.78
CA ASN A 740 9.33 15.30 -51.11
C ASN A 740 9.99 14.15 -51.88
N ASN A 741 10.05 12.93 -51.32
CA ASN A 741 10.61 11.74 -51.97
C ASN A 741 9.55 10.64 -52.15
N SER A 742 9.56 10.03 -53.33
CA SER A 742 8.45 9.32 -53.99
C SER A 742 8.03 7.95 -53.41
N ASN A 743 8.53 7.53 -52.25
CA ASN A 743 8.13 6.27 -51.63
C ASN A 743 6.96 6.48 -50.65
N ASN A 744 5.78 6.02 -51.08
CA ASN A 744 4.56 5.96 -50.27
C ASN A 744 4.66 4.88 -49.17
N HIS A 745 5.55 5.10 -48.20
CA HIS A 745 5.51 4.36 -46.94
C HIS A 745 4.24 4.77 -46.19
N VAL A 746 3.25 3.89 -46.23
CA VAL A 746 2.11 3.89 -45.31
C VAL A 746 2.66 3.48 -43.95
N ILE A 747 2.54 4.37 -42.95
CA ILE A 747 2.86 3.99 -41.58
C ILE A 747 1.76 3.05 -41.09
N SER A 748 2.12 1.80 -40.82
CA SER A 748 1.20 0.84 -40.24
C SER A 748 0.89 1.21 -38.79
N ASN A 749 -0.35 0.98 -38.34
CA ASN A 749 -0.78 1.26 -36.96
C ASN A 749 0.18 0.64 -35.93
N LEU A 750 0.72 -0.55 -36.25
CA LEU A 750 1.74 -1.27 -35.49
C LEU A 750 2.97 -0.41 -35.18
N LEU A 751 3.44 0.43 -36.10
CA LEU A 751 4.62 1.28 -35.87
C LEU A 751 4.32 2.36 -34.81
N ILE A 752 3.15 2.99 -34.88
CA ILE A 752 2.69 3.98 -33.91
C ILE A 752 2.49 3.31 -32.55
N GLU A 753 1.76 2.20 -32.50
CA GLU A 753 1.50 1.42 -31.26
C GLU A 753 2.77 0.98 -30.56
N ASN A 754 3.81 0.54 -31.29
CA ASN A 754 5.10 0.18 -30.71
C ASN A 754 5.93 1.40 -30.28
N SER A 755 5.64 2.61 -30.80
CA SER A 755 6.30 3.86 -30.39
C SER A 755 5.74 4.44 -29.08
N LEU A 756 4.44 4.26 -28.81
CA LEU A 756 3.77 4.86 -27.64
C LEU A 756 4.48 4.60 -26.29
N PRO A 757 4.95 3.38 -25.97
CA PRO A 757 5.56 3.12 -24.67
C PRO A 757 6.90 3.84 -24.47
N GLU A 758 7.66 4.10 -25.54
CA GLU A 758 8.97 4.77 -25.45
C GLU A 758 8.85 6.23 -24.97
N VAL A 759 7.70 6.85 -25.22
CA VAL A 759 7.39 8.25 -24.85
C VAL A 759 6.47 8.35 -23.62
N GLY A 760 6.28 7.24 -22.90
CA GLY A 760 5.43 7.19 -21.71
C GLY A 760 3.93 7.28 -22.00
N LEU A 761 3.50 7.02 -23.25
CA LEU A 761 2.09 6.94 -23.63
C LEU A 761 1.61 5.48 -23.63
N ARG A 762 0.29 5.29 -23.48
CA ARG A 762 -0.35 3.97 -23.39
C ARG A 762 -1.67 3.96 -24.13
N ILE A 763 -1.93 2.91 -24.90
CA ILE A 763 -3.20 2.72 -25.62
C ILE A 763 -4.14 1.76 -24.87
N VAL A 764 -5.42 2.15 -24.75
CA VAL A 764 -6.51 1.33 -24.20
C VAL A 764 -7.78 1.63 -24.99
N ASN A 765 -8.46 0.60 -25.52
CA ASN A 765 -9.72 0.74 -26.27
C ASN A 765 -9.68 1.80 -27.39
N ASN A 766 -8.69 1.73 -28.29
CA ASN A 766 -8.45 2.73 -29.36
C ASN A 766 -8.16 4.16 -28.89
N ARG A 767 -7.87 4.39 -27.60
CA ARG A 767 -7.53 5.72 -27.07
C ARG A 767 -6.14 5.73 -26.45
N VAL A 768 -5.35 6.75 -26.77
CA VAL A 768 -3.98 6.95 -26.28
C VAL A 768 -4.01 7.91 -25.11
N TYR A 769 -3.33 7.55 -24.03
CA TYR A 769 -3.24 8.30 -22.79
C TYR A 769 -1.79 8.58 -22.44
N THR A 770 -1.53 9.76 -21.89
CA THR A 770 -0.34 10.03 -21.07
C THR A 770 -0.24 9.08 -19.87
N GLY A 771 0.97 8.75 -19.43
CA GLY A 771 1.18 7.87 -18.28
C GLY A 771 0.48 8.34 -17.00
N GLY A 772 0.47 9.65 -16.71
CA GLY A 772 -0.22 10.20 -15.54
C GLY A 772 -1.75 10.04 -15.61
N LEU A 773 -2.35 10.40 -16.74
CA LEU A 773 -3.80 10.25 -16.94
C LEU A 773 -4.21 8.77 -17.03
N TRP A 774 -3.39 7.92 -17.65
CA TRP A 774 -3.58 6.47 -17.63
C TRP A 774 -3.55 5.92 -16.20
N ASP A 775 -2.66 6.42 -15.33
CA ASP A 775 -2.62 6.01 -13.93
C ASP A 775 -3.88 6.48 -13.16
N ILE A 776 -4.49 7.62 -13.54
CA ILE A 776 -5.78 8.06 -13.00
C ILE A 776 -6.93 7.14 -13.44
N TYR A 777 -7.00 6.73 -14.71
CA TYR A 777 -8.10 5.87 -15.22
C TYR A 777 -7.93 4.37 -14.92
N PHE A 778 -6.71 3.82 -15.04
CA PHE A 778 -6.45 2.37 -15.08
C PHE A 778 -5.31 1.90 -14.17
N GLY A 779 -4.50 2.83 -13.63
CA GLY A 779 -3.35 2.50 -12.77
C GLY A 779 -3.71 1.96 -11.40
N ARG A 780 -2.68 1.74 -10.57
CA ARG A 780 -2.88 1.40 -9.14
C ARG A 780 -3.45 2.60 -8.40
N LEU A 781 -4.35 2.36 -7.44
CA LEU A 781 -4.99 3.44 -6.68
C LEU A 781 -3.99 4.43 -6.06
N SER A 782 -2.84 3.97 -5.56
CA SER A 782 -1.79 4.84 -5.01
C SER A 782 -1.22 5.84 -6.01
N LYS A 783 -1.10 5.46 -7.30
CA LYS A 783 -0.70 6.34 -8.39
C LYS A 783 -1.88 7.16 -8.93
N ALA A 784 -3.10 6.65 -8.83
CA ALA A 784 -4.30 7.41 -9.16
C ALA A 784 -4.51 8.60 -8.23
N VAL A 785 -4.40 8.42 -6.89
CA VAL A 785 -4.47 9.55 -5.95
C VAL A 785 -3.29 10.51 -6.11
N GLU A 786 -2.09 10.02 -6.43
CA GLU A 786 -0.91 10.87 -6.66
C GLU A 786 -1.09 11.80 -7.86
N ASN A 787 -1.37 11.24 -9.04
CA ASN A 787 -1.58 12.01 -10.27
C ASN A 787 -2.83 12.90 -10.16
N PHE A 788 -3.90 12.44 -9.49
CA PHE A 788 -5.07 13.28 -9.22
C PHE A 788 -4.72 14.46 -8.30
N MET A 789 -3.97 14.25 -7.22
CA MET A 789 -3.55 15.34 -6.33
C MET A 789 -2.53 16.27 -6.97
N LEU A 790 -1.72 15.79 -7.92
CA LEU A 790 -0.82 16.63 -8.72
C LEU A 790 -1.62 17.52 -9.69
N LEU A 791 -2.65 16.98 -10.36
CA LEU A 791 -3.59 17.74 -11.18
C LEU A 791 -4.40 18.75 -10.36
N ASN A 792 -4.87 18.35 -9.18
CA ASN A 792 -5.61 19.21 -8.27
C ASN A 792 -4.63 20.17 -7.58
N LYS A 793 -4.36 21.31 -8.23
CA LYS A 793 -3.41 22.35 -7.77
C LYS A 793 -3.60 22.85 -6.34
N ASN A 794 -4.80 22.65 -5.77
CA ASN A 794 -5.15 23.06 -4.42
C ASN A 794 -5.19 21.86 -3.46
N GLU A 795 -5.42 22.11 -2.18
CA GLU A 795 -5.76 21.06 -1.24
C GLU A 795 -7.13 20.41 -1.57
N ALA A 796 -7.31 19.15 -1.17
CA ALA A 796 -8.56 18.42 -1.32
C ALA A 796 -8.86 17.53 -0.11
N HIS A 797 -10.11 17.57 0.37
CA HIS A 797 -10.60 16.60 1.35
C HIS A 797 -10.76 15.21 0.70
N PHE A 798 -10.42 14.14 1.42
CA PHE A 798 -10.41 12.77 0.87
C PHE A 798 -11.74 12.32 0.26
N THR A 799 -12.88 12.87 0.72
CA THR A 799 -14.20 12.65 0.10
C THR A 799 -14.26 13.22 -1.32
N LEU A 800 -13.78 14.44 -1.54
CA LEU A 800 -13.73 15.08 -2.87
C LEU A 800 -12.79 14.33 -3.81
N VAL A 801 -11.64 13.88 -3.30
CA VAL A 801 -10.72 13.00 -4.05
C VAL A 801 -11.42 11.70 -4.44
N PHE A 802 -12.14 11.07 -3.50
CA PHE A 802 -12.90 9.83 -3.74
C PHE A 802 -14.00 10.02 -4.79
N ASP A 803 -14.84 11.04 -4.65
CA ASP A 803 -15.94 11.33 -5.58
C ASP A 803 -15.43 11.69 -6.99
N SER A 804 -14.27 12.37 -7.07
CA SER A 804 -13.64 12.70 -8.35
C SER A 804 -13.01 11.48 -9.01
N LEU A 805 -12.22 10.69 -8.28
CA LEU A 805 -11.67 9.43 -8.79
C LEU A 805 -12.77 8.44 -9.22
N ARG A 806 -13.93 8.45 -8.57
CA ARG A 806 -15.07 7.61 -8.97
C ARG A 806 -15.68 8.02 -10.33
N LYS A 807 -15.57 9.30 -10.72
CA LYS A 807 -15.95 9.78 -12.07
C LYS A 807 -14.96 9.30 -13.13
N PHE A 808 -13.66 9.32 -12.84
CA PHE A 808 -12.63 8.78 -13.72
C PHE A 808 -12.66 7.24 -13.80
N ARG A 809 -13.03 6.57 -12.70
CA ARG A 809 -13.05 5.11 -12.56
C ARG A 809 -14.46 4.55 -12.29
N PRO A 810 -15.45 4.76 -13.17
CA PRO A 810 -16.82 4.31 -12.93
C PRO A 810 -16.97 2.78 -12.90
N ARG A 811 -15.96 2.04 -13.41
CA ARG A 811 -15.90 0.58 -13.42
C ARG A 811 -15.23 -0.01 -12.18
N ASP A 812 -14.49 0.78 -11.39
CA ASP A 812 -13.86 0.32 -10.16
C ASP A 812 -14.86 0.47 -9.00
N SER A 813 -15.77 -0.50 -8.86
CA SER A 813 -16.78 -0.54 -7.79
C SER A 813 -16.22 -0.66 -6.37
N ASP A 814 -14.91 -0.80 -6.23
CA ASP A 814 -14.27 -1.54 -5.14
C ASP A 814 -13.51 -0.71 -4.13
N PHE A 815 -13.07 0.49 -4.50
CA PHE A 815 -12.42 1.37 -3.54
C PHE A 815 -13.47 2.18 -2.77
N SER A 816 -13.36 2.20 -1.45
CA SER A 816 -14.17 3.07 -0.60
C SER A 816 -13.40 4.33 -0.25
N SER A 817 -14.11 5.36 0.20
CA SER A 817 -13.52 6.61 0.69
C SER A 817 -12.45 6.39 1.78
N ARG A 818 -12.57 5.33 2.60
CA ARG A 818 -11.53 4.91 3.58
C ARG A 818 -10.24 4.42 2.92
N VAL A 819 -10.33 3.70 1.79
CA VAL A 819 -9.17 3.21 1.04
C VAL A 819 -8.47 4.37 0.34
N VAL A 820 -9.22 5.34 -0.18
CA VAL A 820 -8.66 6.61 -0.72
C VAL A 820 -7.93 7.38 0.38
N HIS A 821 -8.53 7.55 1.56
CA HIS A 821 -7.85 8.19 2.71
C HIS A 821 -6.55 7.46 3.11
N ALA A 822 -6.57 6.13 3.14
CA ALA A 822 -5.37 5.33 3.44
C ALA A 822 -4.29 5.47 2.35
N ALA A 823 -4.68 5.50 1.07
CA ALA A 823 -3.77 5.70 -0.05
C ALA A 823 -3.15 7.11 -0.07
N LEU A 824 -3.93 8.15 0.28
CA LEU A 824 -3.44 9.52 0.46
C LEU A 824 -2.41 9.60 1.60
N GLY A 825 -2.73 9.04 2.77
CA GLY A 825 -1.84 9.07 3.93
C GLY A 825 -0.59 8.18 3.84
N ALA A 826 -0.54 7.26 2.87
CA ALA A 826 0.60 6.38 2.64
C ALA A 826 1.51 6.83 1.48
N ASN A 827 1.15 7.89 0.74
CA ASN A 827 1.93 8.38 -0.40
C ASN A 827 2.90 9.48 0.05
N GLU A 828 4.19 9.30 -0.23
CA GLU A 828 5.27 10.23 0.14
C GLU A 828 5.19 11.60 -0.55
N ASN A 829 4.52 11.68 -1.71
CA ASN A 829 4.33 12.91 -2.47
C ASN A 829 3.06 13.66 -2.06
N ILE A 830 2.27 13.12 -1.11
CA ILE A 830 1.01 13.69 -0.65
C ILE A 830 1.13 14.04 0.84
N VAL A 831 0.74 15.25 1.17
CA VAL A 831 1.03 15.90 2.44
C VAL A 831 -0.30 16.19 3.16
N LEU A 832 -0.36 15.95 4.47
CA LEU A 832 -1.54 16.26 5.28
C LEU A 832 -1.63 17.78 5.48
N TRP A 833 -2.67 18.40 4.94
CA TRP A 833 -2.96 19.83 5.02
C TRP A 833 -3.86 20.16 6.21
N ASP A 834 -4.92 19.37 6.43
CA ASP A 834 -5.75 19.41 7.63
C ASP A 834 -6.46 18.05 7.87
N ARG A 835 -7.45 17.98 8.78
CA ARG A 835 -8.22 16.77 9.09
C ARG A 835 -8.90 16.19 7.84
N GLY A 836 -8.29 15.14 7.27
CA GLY A 836 -8.77 14.50 6.04
C GLY A 836 -8.49 15.29 4.76
N THR A 837 -7.80 16.43 4.85
CA THR A 837 -7.45 17.29 3.72
C THR A 837 -5.98 17.15 3.39
N PHE A 838 -5.68 16.96 2.11
CA PHE A 838 -4.34 16.65 1.61
C PHE A 838 -3.97 17.58 0.45
N ILE A 839 -2.67 17.74 0.19
CA ILE A 839 -2.13 18.47 -0.98
C ILE A 839 -0.95 17.68 -1.57
N HIS A 840 -0.66 17.84 -2.86
CA HIS A 840 0.57 17.30 -3.45
C HIS A 840 1.78 18.18 -3.09
N LYS A 841 2.94 17.59 -2.78
CA LYS A 841 4.13 18.33 -2.34
C LYS A 841 4.58 19.40 -3.34
N ASP A 842 4.45 19.13 -4.64
CA ASP A 842 4.89 20.04 -5.71
C ASP A 842 3.97 21.28 -5.84
N ASN A 843 2.79 21.25 -5.20
CA ASN A 843 1.86 22.37 -5.11
C ASN A 843 2.06 23.21 -3.83
N ILE A 844 3.03 22.86 -2.97
CA ILE A 844 3.35 23.58 -1.73
C ILE A 844 4.43 24.64 -1.99
N GLN A 845 4.14 25.90 -1.65
CA GLN A 845 5.16 26.93 -1.51
C GLN A 845 5.83 26.78 -0.14
N TYR A 846 7.13 26.45 -0.11
CA TYR A 846 7.85 26.17 1.14
C TYR A 846 8.56 27.42 1.69
N PRO A 847 8.13 27.99 2.84
CA PRO A 847 8.68 29.25 3.34
C PRO A 847 9.94 29.01 4.18
N HIS A 848 11.06 28.71 3.51
CA HIS A 848 12.34 28.34 4.14
C HIS A 848 12.77 29.22 5.33
N GLY A 849 12.64 30.55 5.20
CA GLY A 849 13.03 31.49 6.26
C GLY A 849 12.16 31.39 7.51
N LEU A 850 10.85 31.20 7.36
CA LEU A 850 9.93 31.00 8.49
C LEU A 850 10.14 29.64 9.14
N ILE A 851 10.27 28.57 8.36
CA ILE A 851 10.46 27.23 8.92
C ILE A 851 11.78 27.15 9.71
N GLY A 852 12.88 27.74 9.21
CA GLY A 852 14.15 27.77 9.96
C GLY A 852 14.06 28.53 11.31
N LYS A 853 13.25 29.60 11.41
CA LYS A 853 12.97 30.25 12.71
C LYS A 853 12.22 29.30 13.65
N ILE A 854 11.20 28.62 13.14
CA ILE A 854 10.34 27.72 13.92
C ILE A 854 11.12 26.49 14.40
N GLU A 855 11.93 25.87 13.54
CA GLU A 855 12.80 24.74 13.89
C GLU A 855 13.75 25.11 15.04
N LYS A 856 14.37 26.29 14.98
CA LYS A 856 15.21 26.80 16.08
C LYS A 856 14.42 26.96 17.38
N TRP A 857 13.24 27.57 17.33
CA TRP A 857 12.37 27.74 18.52
C TRP A 857 11.97 26.38 19.14
N VAL A 858 11.61 25.40 18.31
CA VAL A 858 11.26 24.04 18.78
C VAL A 858 12.48 23.34 19.40
N LEU A 859 13.67 23.47 18.80
CA LEU A 859 14.91 22.94 19.38
C LEU A 859 15.25 23.58 20.72
N ASP A 860 15.07 24.88 20.86
CA ASP A 860 15.38 25.60 22.11
C ASP A 860 14.40 25.20 23.23
N LYS A 861 13.12 24.91 22.94
CA LYS A 861 12.18 24.27 23.88
C LYS A 861 12.60 22.85 24.26
N LEU A 862 12.92 22.00 23.27
CA LEU A 862 13.28 20.59 23.50
C LEU A 862 14.60 20.39 24.26
N LYS A 863 15.49 21.39 24.31
CA LYS A 863 16.72 21.34 25.13
C LYS A 863 16.44 21.33 26.63
N ASN A 864 15.31 21.87 27.08
CA ASN A 864 14.97 22.02 28.50
C ASN A 864 14.39 20.73 29.12
N ASN A 865 14.89 19.57 28.70
CA ASN A 865 14.41 18.24 29.06
C ASN A 865 12.92 17.94 28.73
N VAL A 866 12.26 18.79 27.93
CA VAL A 866 10.88 18.59 27.48
C VAL A 866 10.82 17.38 26.52
N PRO A 867 9.96 16.38 26.76
CA PRO A 867 9.98 15.13 25.97
C PRO A 867 9.54 15.32 24.51
N PHE A 868 8.58 16.23 24.27
CA PHE A 868 8.11 16.60 22.94
C PHE A 868 7.47 17.99 22.95
N VAL A 869 7.37 18.61 21.78
CA VAL A 869 6.58 19.82 21.56
C VAL A 869 5.47 19.52 20.56
N SER A 870 4.22 19.76 20.94
CA SER A 870 3.09 19.74 20.01
C SER A 870 3.17 20.92 19.04
N ALA A 871 3.03 20.67 17.73
CA ALA A 871 3.09 21.69 16.68
C ALA A 871 2.04 22.81 16.81
N TYR A 872 1.06 22.65 17.70
CA TYR A 872 0.17 23.73 18.11
C TYR A 872 0.91 24.92 18.76
N GLY A 873 1.92 24.64 19.58
CA GLY A 873 2.77 25.65 20.22
C GLY A 873 3.43 26.60 19.23
N PRO A 874 4.34 26.13 18.36
CA PRO A 874 4.98 26.98 17.36
C PRO A 874 3.96 27.62 16.40
N TYR A 875 2.85 26.94 16.08
CA TYR A 875 1.80 27.55 15.27
C TYR A 875 1.15 28.76 15.95
N ILE A 876 0.90 28.72 17.26
CA ILE A 876 0.38 29.87 18.00
C ILE A 876 1.45 30.95 18.19
N SER A 877 2.69 30.57 18.54
CA SER A 877 3.79 31.52 18.72
C SER A 877 4.16 32.30 17.45
N PHE A 878 3.98 31.69 16.26
CA PHE A 878 4.27 32.30 14.97
C PHE A 878 2.99 32.54 14.13
N LYS A 879 1.82 32.63 14.75
CA LYS A 879 0.52 32.59 14.06
C LYS A 879 0.38 33.59 12.90
N GLU A 880 0.78 34.83 13.12
CA GLU A 880 0.70 35.89 12.09
C GLU A 880 1.68 35.63 10.95
N GLU A 881 2.95 35.29 11.24
CA GLU A 881 3.93 34.90 10.22
C GLU A 881 3.47 33.67 9.43
N CYS A 882 2.88 32.67 10.10
CA CYS A 882 2.28 31.50 9.48
C CYS A 882 1.15 31.87 8.52
N GLN A 883 0.16 32.67 8.97
CA GLN A 883 -0.97 33.08 8.15
C GLN A 883 -0.54 33.91 6.93
N ASN A 884 0.47 34.78 7.07
CA ASN A 884 1.04 35.56 5.97
C ASN A 884 1.74 34.68 4.90
N HIS A 885 2.12 33.44 5.23
CA HIS A 885 2.64 32.45 4.29
C HIS A 885 1.61 31.35 3.95
N GLY A 886 0.32 31.58 4.20
CA GLY A 886 -0.76 30.62 3.93
C GLY A 886 -0.81 29.40 4.86
N ILE A 887 -0.01 29.37 5.93
CA ILE A 887 -0.01 28.29 6.93
C ILE A 887 -1.17 28.51 7.89
N ASN A 888 -2.31 27.90 7.59
CA ASN A 888 -3.57 28.18 8.28
C ASN A 888 -3.86 27.30 9.52
N ASN A 889 -3.05 26.26 9.79
CA ASN A 889 -3.25 25.37 10.95
C ASN A 889 -1.98 24.60 11.36
N GLU A 890 -1.99 24.02 12.56
CA GLU A 890 -0.84 23.32 13.15
C GLU A 890 -0.39 22.04 12.42
N LYS A 891 -1.29 21.36 11.68
CA LYS A 891 -0.96 20.12 10.97
C LYS A 891 -0.23 20.43 9.68
N TYR A 892 -0.61 21.50 8.99
CA TYR A 892 0.15 21.98 7.84
C TYR A 892 1.54 22.45 8.28
N LEU A 893 1.66 23.19 9.40
CA LEU A 893 2.99 23.53 9.95
C LEU A 893 3.83 22.29 10.29
N TYR A 894 3.24 21.29 10.98
CA TYR A 894 3.91 20.01 11.25
C TYR A 894 4.39 19.33 9.97
N SER A 895 3.55 19.31 8.94
CA SER A 895 3.87 18.74 7.63
C SER A 895 5.04 19.46 6.95
N LEU A 896 5.10 20.80 7.00
CA LEU A 896 6.23 21.58 6.49
C LEU A 896 7.51 21.27 7.26
N LEU A 897 7.47 21.28 8.59
CA LEU A 897 8.63 20.91 9.44
C LEU A 897 9.14 19.49 9.12
N LYS A 898 8.23 18.55 8.88
CA LYS A 898 8.58 17.20 8.43
C LYS A 898 9.21 17.17 7.04
N ILE A 899 8.74 17.98 6.09
CA ILE A 899 9.36 18.12 4.76
C ILE A 899 10.77 18.72 4.87
N GLY A 900 10.96 19.71 5.75
CA GLY A 900 12.26 20.30 6.05
C GLY A 900 13.28 19.29 6.59
N SER A 901 12.81 18.27 7.32
CA SER A 901 13.63 17.14 7.78
C SER A 901 14.90 17.56 8.54
N HIS A 902 14.80 18.60 9.37
CA HIS A 902 15.91 19.08 10.19
C HIS A 902 16.55 17.93 11.00
N PRO A 903 17.88 17.71 10.93
CA PRO A 903 18.51 16.47 11.39
C PRO A 903 18.37 16.19 12.89
N LEU A 904 18.21 17.24 13.71
CA LEU A 904 18.00 17.14 15.16
C LEU A 904 16.53 16.99 15.58
N LEU A 905 15.57 17.03 14.64
CA LEU A 905 14.14 16.90 14.93
C LEU A 905 13.58 15.59 14.34
N ALA A 906 12.67 14.97 15.09
CA ALA A 906 11.98 13.75 14.70
C ALA A 906 10.47 13.97 14.66
N TYR A 907 9.82 13.44 13.62
CA TYR A 907 8.41 13.65 13.30
C TYR A 907 7.62 12.33 13.27
N PRO A 908 7.60 11.55 14.37
CA PRO A 908 7.10 10.18 14.34
C PRO A 908 5.56 10.11 14.27
N TRP A 909 4.82 11.01 14.96
CA TRP A 909 3.36 11.03 14.97
C TRP A 909 2.82 12.47 14.99
N VAL A 910 1.93 12.81 14.06
CA VAL A 910 1.23 14.12 14.04
C VAL A 910 0.43 14.28 15.36
N PRO A 911 0.50 15.44 16.06
CA PRO A 911 1.23 16.67 15.74
C PRO A 911 2.52 16.87 16.57
N TYR A 912 3.16 15.81 17.08
CA TYR A 912 4.21 15.89 18.10
C TYR A 912 5.62 15.83 17.52
N ILE A 913 6.44 16.80 17.86
CA ILE A 913 7.83 16.97 17.40
C ILE A 913 8.78 16.57 18.55
N TYR A 914 9.75 15.72 18.25
CA TYR A 914 10.70 15.16 19.22
C TYR A 914 12.12 15.60 18.91
N TYR A 915 12.99 15.58 19.92
CA TYR A 915 14.44 15.66 19.69
C TYR A 915 14.93 14.33 19.11
N ASN A 916 15.68 14.35 18.01
CA ASN A 916 16.16 13.14 17.34
C ASN A 916 17.32 12.50 18.12
N LYS A 917 16.99 11.54 19.00
CA LYS A 917 17.95 10.70 19.73
C LYS A 917 18.09 9.28 19.15
N GLY A 918 17.55 9.00 17.96
CA GLY A 918 17.48 7.66 17.37
C GLY A 918 16.05 7.11 17.30
N GLU A 919 15.83 5.86 17.74
CA GLU A 919 14.48 5.27 17.79
C GLU A 919 13.60 5.97 18.85
N VAL A 920 12.66 6.78 18.39
CA VAL A 920 11.64 7.42 19.25
C VAL A 920 10.41 6.51 19.35
N SER A 921 10.20 5.89 20.52
CA SER A 921 9.06 5.01 20.80
C SER A 921 7.81 5.80 21.19
N ARG A 922 6.61 5.29 20.85
CA ARG A 922 5.35 5.97 21.15
C ARG A 922 4.93 5.77 22.60
N ILE A 923 5.24 6.78 23.42
CA ILE A 923 4.73 6.93 24.79
C ILE A 923 3.38 7.69 24.73
N PRO A 924 2.30 7.17 25.34
CA PRO A 924 1.03 7.89 25.49
C PRO A 924 1.17 9.18 26.32
N ASN A 925 0.50 10.26 25.90
CA ASN A 925 0.59 11.59 26.53
C ASN A 925 0.31 11.61 28.04
N ASN A 926 -0.53 10.71 28.56
CA ASN A 926 -0.84 10.65 30.00
C ASN A 926 0.33 10.12 30.83
N LEU A 927 1.22 9.29 30.25
CA LEU A 927 2.43 8.83 30.95
C LEU A 927 3.47 9.95 31.08
N PHE A 928 3.56 10.88 30.12
CA PHE A 928 4.44 12.05 30.27
C PHE A 928 3.98 13.04 31.35
N LEU A 929 2.68 13.04 31.70
CA LEU A 929 2.17 13.79 32.84
C LEU A 929 2.40 13.03 34.15
N GLU A 930 2.25 11.71 34.16
CA GLU A 930 2.63 10.82 35.27
C GLU A 930 4.12 10.95 35.63
N GLU A 931 5.03 10.85 34.64
CA GLU A 931 6.48 11.03 34.80
C GLU A 931 6.80 12.39 35.45
N TYR A 932 6.17 13.48 34.99
CA TYR A 932 6.34 14.81 35.59
C TYR A 932 5.86 14.87 37.06
N LEU A 933 4.73 14.23 37.39
CA LEU A 933 4.23 14.12 38.77
C LEU A 933 5.13 13.21 39.63
N GLN A 934 5.78 12.22 39.05
CA GLN A 934 6.75 11.35 39.74
C GLN A 934 8.07 12.10 40.00
N GLU A 935 8.54 12.91 39.04
CA GLU A 935 9.77 13.70 39.17
C GLU A 935 9.64 14.89 40.14
N SER A 936 8.43 15.44 40.33
CA SER A 936 8.18 16.56 41.24
C SER A 936 8.46 16.28 42.71
N LYS A 937 8.39 14.99 43.12
CA LYS A 937 8.60 14.51 44.51
C LYS A 937 7.65 15.12 45.54
N GLY A 938 6.46 15.55 45.13
CA GLY A 938 5.47 16.15 46.03
C GLY A 938 4.12 16.37 45.36
N GLU A 939 3.27 17.14 46.05
CA GLU A 939 2.01 17.61 45.47
C GLU A 939 2.27 18.66 44.40
N VAL A 940 1.61 18.51 43.25
CA VAL A 940 1.64 19.46 42.14
C VAL A 940 0.25 20.08 41.99
N THR A 941 0.16 21.40 42.04
CA THR A 941 -1.12 22.11 41.86
C THR A 941 -1.64 21.93 40.43
N ASN A 942 -2.96 22.07 40.23
CA ASN A 942 -3.54 22.02 38.89
C ASN A 942 -2.90 23.08 37.97
N SER A 943 -2.61 24.27 38.49
CA SER A 943 -1.99 25.38 37.74
C SER A 943 -0.55 25.08 37.29
N GLU A 944 0.25 24.36 38.09
CA GLU A 944 1.61 23.96 37.71
C GLU A 944 1.58 22.89 36.60
N LEU A 945 0.71 21.87 36.74
CA LEU A 945 0.55 20.84 35.72
C LEU A 945 -0.06 21.39 34.43
N GLU A 946 -0.99 22.34 34.52
CA GLU A 946 -1.56 23.08 33.40
C GLU A 946 -0.49 23.91 32.68
N ASN A 947 0.33 24.64 33.43
CA ASN A 947 1.47 25.39 32.87
C ASN A 947 2.45 24.47 32.14
N TYR A 948 2.83 23.32 32.72
CA TYR A 948 3.69 22.34 32.05
C TYR A 948 3.04 21.78 30.77
N ALA A 949 1.77 21.39 30.83
CA ALA A 949 1.05 20.79 29.70
C ALA A 949 0.80 21.79 28.54
N LEU A 950 0.43 23.04 28.85
CA LEU A 950 0.05 24.04 27.85
C LEU A 950 1.24 24.89 27.38
N ASN A 951 2.19 25.23 28.24
CA ASN A 951 3.31 26.13 27.88
C ASN A 951 4.62 25.39 27.56
N GLU A 952 4.89 24.22 28.14
CA GLU A 952 6.09 23.41 27.80
C GLU A 952 5.80 22.35 26.73
N LEU A 953 4.80 21.49 26.93
CA LEU A 953 4.41 20.46 25.95
C LEU A 953 3.57 21.01 24.78
N CYS A 954 3.02 22.22 24.93
CA CYS A 954 2.15 22.89 23.95
C CYS A 954 0.90 22.09 23.54
N LEU A 955 0.30 21.37 24.48
CA LEU A 955 -0.99 20.71 24.30
C LEU A 955 -2.12 21.73 24.20
N LYS A 956 -3.25 21.35 23.59
CA LYS A 956 -4.47 22.17 23.59
C LYS A 956 -5.25 21.96 24.89
N ASP A 957 -5.97 22.97 25.37
CA ASP A 957 -6.71 22.96 26.64
C ASP A 957 -7.65 21.75 26.76
N PHE A 958 -8.36 21.38 25.71
CA PHE A 958 -9.24 20.20 25.71
C PHE A 958 -8.47 18.88 25.81
N GLN A 959 -7.22 18.82 25.34
CA GLN A 959 -6.35 17.65 25.49
C GLN A 959 -5.86 17.55 26.92
N TYR A 960 -5.39 18.65 27.51
CA TYR A 960 -5.03 18.72 28.93
C TYR A 960 -6.20 18.25 29.80
N ASN A 961 -7.38 18.87 29.64
CA ASN A 961 -8.60 18.51 30.35
C ASN A 961 -8.98 17.03 30.17
N ALA A 962 -8.79 16.44 28.98
CA ALA A 962 -9.07 15.02 28.78
C ALA A 962 -8.04 14.10 29.44
N LEU A 963 -6.76 14.48 29.43
CA LEU A 963 -5.66 13.70 29.98
C LEU A 963 -5.69 13.64 31.51
N THR A 964 -6.05 14.73 32.19
CA THR A 964 -6.09 14.82 33.67
C THR A 964 -7.14 13.92 34.34
N TYR A 965 -8.03 13.28 33.59
CA TYR A 965 -8.93 12.22 34.08
C TYR A 965 -8.35 10.80 33.94
N ILE A 966 -7.23 10.63 33.24
CA ILE A 966 -6.65 9.32 32.89
C ILE A 966 -5.14 9.23 33.14
N ILE A 967 -4.60 10.11 33.97
CA ILE A 967 -3.23 9.99 34.47
C ILE A 967 -3.22 8.82 35.46
N PRO A 968 -2.50 7.71 35.19
CA PRO A 968 -2.42 6.59 36.10
C PRO A 968 -1.54 6.95 37.31
N ASN A 969 -1.58 6.13 38.36
CA ASN A 969 -0.72 6.26 39.55
C ASN A 969 -0.72 7.66 40.19
N CYS A 970 -1.81 8.41 40.05
CA CYS A 970 -2.00 9.71 40.69
C CYS A 970 -3.29 9.74 41.51
N ILE A 971 -3.27 10.49 42.61
CA ILE A 971 -4.46 10.82 43.38
C ILE A 971 -4.71 12.32 43.33
N ARG A 972 -5.98 12.73 43.44
CA ARG A 972 -6.34 14.14 43.56
C ARG A 972 -6.21 14.63 44.99
N THR A 973 -5.73 15.85 45.17
CA THR A 973 -5.63 16.52 46.46
C THR A 973 -6.77 17.53 46.65
N LYS A 974 -6.78 18.20 47.81
CA LYS A 974 -7.86 19.10 48.25
C LYS A 974 -8.17 20.23 47.28
N ASP A 975 -7.15 20.84 46.69
CA ASP A 975 -7.25 21.97 45.77
C ASP A 975 -7.23 21.52 44.29
N TRP A 976 -7.69 20.29 44.02
CA TRP A 976 -7.65 19.61 42.71
C TRP A 976 -6.23 19.39 42.14
N GLY A 977 -5.20 19.57 42.95
CA GLY A 977 -3.84 19.15 42.66
C GLY A 977 -3.70 17.63 42.52
N PHE A 978 -2.47 17.19 42.32
CA PHE A 978 -2.11 15.82 42.00
C PHE A 978 -0.93 15.38 42.87
N LEU A 979 -1.00 14.17 43.40
CA LEU A 979 0.12 13.50 44.07
C LEU A 979 0.34 12.13 43.43
N HIS A 980 1.59 11.81 43.06
CA HIS A 980 1.94 10.48 42.56
C HIS A 980 1.89 9.44 43.68
N THR A 981 1.41 8.22 43.40
CA THR A 981 1.19 7.18 44.43
C THR A 981 2.46 6.70 45.12
N ASP A 982 3.64 6.90 44.50
CA ASP A 982 4.93 6.59 45.14
C ASP A 982 5.22 7.46 46.38
N PHE A 983 4.60 8.64 46.48
CA PHE A 983 4.73 9.56 47.60
C PHE A 983 3.56 9.47 48.60
N LEU A 984 2.71 8.46 48.46
CA LEU A 984 1.51 8.26 49.26
C LEU A 984 1.80 7.36 50.48
N ASP A 985 2.19 7.98 51.60
CA ASP A 985 2.45 7.27 52.87
C ASP A 985 1.14 6.86 53.58
N ILE A 986 0.57 5.73 53.14
CA ILE A 986 -0.72 5.22 53.62
C ILE A 986 -0.60 3.76 54.12
N ASN A 987 -1.17 3.51 55.29
CA ASN A 987 -1.25 2.16 55.87
C ASN A 987 -2.45 1.41 55.28
N LYS A 988 -2.19 0.44 54.39
CA LYS A 988 -3.21 -0.35 53.68
C LYS A 988 -4.29 -0.93 54.60
N ASN A 989 -3.92 -1.48 55.76
CA ASN A 989 -4.86 -2.10 56.70
C ASN A 989 -5.92 -1.10 57.20
N LYS A 990 -5.57 0.19 57.33
CA LYS A 990 -6.52 1.25 57.74
C LYS A 990 -7.38 1.76 56.60
N ILE A 991 -6.91 1.65 55.35
CA ILE A 991 -7.76 1.87 54.17
C ILE A 991 -8.80 0.77 54.06
N ASP A 992 -8.44 -0.49 54.32
CA ASP A 992 -9.37 -1.63 54.30
C ASP A 992 -10.54 -1.45 55.30
N GLU A 993 -10.33 -0.78 56.44
CA GLU A 993 -11.41 -0.37 57.36
C GLU A 993 -12.40 0.61 56.70
N ILE A 994 -11.88 1.60 55.96
CA ILE A 994 -12.69 2.59 55.25
C ILE A 994 -13.42 1.95 54.05
N LEU A 995 -12.74 1.11 53.27
CA LEU A 995 -13.35 0.33 52.18
C LEU A 995 -14.44 -0.61 52.71
N THR A 996 -14.22 -1.23 53.87
CA THR A 996 -15.23 -2.07 54.54
C THR A 996 -16.43 -1.27 55.02
N TYR A 997 -16.22 -0.04 55.49
CA TYR A 997 -17.32 0.87 55.82
C TYR A 997 -18.15 1.25 54.57
N VAL A 998 -17.48 1.63 53.46
CA VAL A 998 -18.12 1.92 52.17
C VAL A 998 -18.92 0.71 51.68
N ARG A 999 -18.33 -0.49 51.70
CA ARG A 999 -18.98 -1.76 51.34
C ARG A 999 -20.28 -2.00 52.12
N ASN A 1000 -20.28 -1.67 53.42
CA ASN A 1000 -21.44 -1.86 54.29
C ASN A 1000 -22.56 -0.82 54.07
N ILE A 1001 -22.23 0.41 53.66
CA ILE A 1001 -23.25 1.38 53.21
C ILE A 1001 -23.83 0.96 51.86
N LEU A 1002 -22.97 0.63 50.89
CA LEU A 1002 -23.40 0.29 49.54
C LEU A 1002 -24.28 -0.96 49.49
N LYS A 1003 -24.05 -1.95 50.38
CA LYS A 1003 -24.96 -3.10 50.56
C LYS A 1003 -26.38 -2.72 50.99
N LYS A 1004 -26.60 -1.54 51.57
CA LYS A 1004 -27.92 -1.08 52.02
C LYS A 1004 -28.62 -0.16 51.01
N VAL A 1005 -27.86 0.72 50.34
CA VAL A 1005 -28.44 1.83 49.54
C VAL A 1005 -27.93 1.88 48.09
N GLY A 1006 -27.07 0.94 47.66
CA GLY A 1006 -26.55 0.80 46.29
C GLY A 1006 -25.52 1.85 45.85
N HIS A 1007 -25.66 3.10 46.32
CA HIS A 1007 -24.74 4.21 46.06
C HIS A 1007 -24.59 5.13 47.29
N VAL A 1008 -23.51 5.91 47.35
CA VAL A 1008 -23.28 6.95 48.38
C VAL A 1008 -22.36 8.06 47.83
N SER A 1009 -22.45 9.27 48.37
CA SER A 1009 -21.50 10.33 48.14
C SER A 1009 -20.23 10.14 48.98
N VAL A 1010 -19.05 10.21 48.36
CA VAL A 1010 -17.76 10.20 49.06
C VAL A 1010 -17.64 11.33 50.09
N VAL A 1011 -18.36 12.45 49.90
CA VAL A 1011 -18.40 13.57 50.85
C VAL A 1011 -19.01 13.14 52.19
N LYS A 1012 -20.04 12.28 52.18
CA LYS A 1012 -20.61 11.70 53.40
C LYS A 1012 -19.65 10.72 54.05
N VAL A 1013 -19.08 9.80 53.28
CA VAL A 1013 -18.07 8.83 53.77
C VAL A 1013 -16.91 9.56 54.44
N PHE A 1014 -16.38 10.62 53.80
CA PHE A 1014 -15.32 11.46 54.36
C PHE A 1014 -15.76 12.18 55.63
N LYS A 1015 -16.96 12.75 55.69
CA LYS A 1015 -17.50 13.43 56.88
C LYS A 1015 -17.63 12.45 58.07
N GLU A 1016 -18.11 11.23 57.83
CA GLU A 1016 -18.32 10.20 58.84
C GLU A 1016 -17.03 9.50 59.28
N LYS A 1017 -16.02 9.41 58.40
CA LYS A 1017 -14.70 8.82 58.67
C LYS A 1017 -13.57 9.85 58.74
N LYS A 1018 -13.89 11.12 59.01
CA LYS A 1018 -12.95 12.25 58.92
C LYS A 1018 -11.67 12.04 59.73
N LEU A 1019 -11.79 11.54 60.97
CA LEU A 1019 -10.62 11.25 61.82
C LEU A 1019 -9.75 10.13 61.23
N SER A 1020 -10.36 9.03 60.79
CA SER A 1020 -9.65 7.93 60.12
C SER A 1020 -8.95 8.39 58.84
N CYS A 1021 -9.59 9.25 58.06
CA CYS A 1021 -9.04 9.85 56.84
C CYS A 1021 -7.80 10.71 57.16
N ILE A 1022 -7.93 11.67 58.09
CA ILE A 1022 -6.83 12.59 58.46
C ILE A 1022 -5.63 11.83 59.04
N ILE A 1023 -5.87 10.80 59.86
CA ILE A 1023 -4.80 9.93 60.40
C ILE A 1023 -4.05 9.17 59.29
N GLN A 1024 -4.59 9.10 58.07
CA GLN A 1024 -3.98 8.50 56.88
C GLN A 1024 -3.56 9.55 55.84
N GLY A 1025 -3.39 10.81 56.22
CA GLY A 1025 -3.01 11.88 55.30
C GLY A 1025 -4.10 12.28 54.30
N ILE A 1026 -5.31 11.73 54.44
CA ILE A 1026 -6.46 12.04 53.58
C ILE A 1026 -7.21 13.23 54.18
N ASP A 1027 -6.95 14.42 53.67
CA ASP A 1027 -7.48 15.68 54.20
C ASP A 1027 -8.80 16.14 53.54
N SER A 1028 -9.21 15.46 52.46
CA SER A 1028 -10.28 15.90 51.56
C SER A 1028 -11.12 14.74 50.99
N PRO A 1029 -12.41 14.98 50.67
CA PRO A 1029 -13.25 13.99 49.96
C PRO A 1029 -12.70 13.60 48.58
N GLN A 1030 -11.97 14.50 47.90
CA GLN A 1030 -11.32 14.24 46.62
C GLN A 1030 -10.19 13.22 46.76
N GLY A 1031 -9.30 13.39 47.75
CA GLY A 1031 -8.27 12.40 48.07
C GLY A 1031 -8.88 11.04 48.43
N LEU A 1032 -9.94 11.04 49.25
CA LEU A 1032 -10.64 9.80 49.57
C LEU A 1032 -11.25 9.13 48.32
N TYR A 1033 -11.79 9.90 47.38
CA TYR A 1033 -12.36 9.37 46.15
C TYR A 1033 -11.30 8.68 45.28
N SER A 1034 -10.16 9.34 45.04
CA SER A 1034 -9.05 8.76 44.28
C SER A 1034 -8.43 7.54 44.96
N ILE A 1035 -8.41 7.50 46.30
CA ILE A 1035 -7.94 6.33 47.06
C ILE A 1035 -8.93 5.17 46.94
N ILE A 1036 -10.24 5.41 47.04
CA ILE A 1036 -11.26 4.37 46.80
C ILE A 1036 -11.21 3.88 45.35
N GLU A 1037 -10.97 4.76 44.38
CA GLU A 1037 -10.79 4.42 42.97
C GLU A 1037 -9.52 3.61 42.71
N SER A 1038 -8.42 3.88 43.42
CA SER A 1038 -7.13 3.21 43.22
C SER A 1038 -7.03 1.87 43.96
N PHE A 1039 -7.49 1.81 45.22
CA PHE A 1039 -7.35 0.62 46.08
C PHE A 1039 -8.62 -0.25 46.12
N GLY A 1040 -9.77 0.29 45.72
CA GLY A 1040 -11.06 -0.42 45.68
C GLY A 1040 -11.61 -0.66 44.28
N ALA A 1041 -10.77 -0.53 43.24
CA ALA A 1041 -11.14 -0.63 41.82
C ALA A 1041 -11.87 -1.92 41.41
N ASP A 1042 -11.65 -3.02 42.14
CA ASP A 1042 -12.28 -4.32 41.87
C ASP A 1042 -13.67 -4.47 42.52
N GLU A 1043 -14.02 -3.59 43.47
CA GLU A 1043 -15.26 -3.66 44.25
C GLU A 1043 -16.22 -2.48 44.01
N PHE A 1044 -15.67 -1.28 43.82
CA PHE A 1044 -16.44 -0.02 43.77
C PHE A 1044 -16.35 0.67 42.42
N GLY A 1045 -17.50 1.18 41.96
CA GLY A 1045 -17.62 2.03 40.79
C GLY A 1045 -17.41 3.50 41.13
N CYS A 1046 -16.24 4.04 40.81
CA CYS A 1046 -15.97 5.47 40.84
C CYS A 1046 -16.28 6.12 39.48
N SER A 1047 -17.56 6.13 39.08
CA SER A 1047 -17.93 6.56 37.71
C SER A 1047 -17.95 8.07 37.47
N LYS A 1048 -18.28 8.87 38.49
CA LYS A 1048 -18.27 10.34 38.52
C LYS A 1048 -18.26 10.82 39.97
N TYR A 1049 -17.31 11.67 40.34
CA TYR A 1049 -17.31 12.36 41.63
C TYR A 1049 -18.64 13.13 41.84
N PRO A 1050 -19.25 13.09 43.04
CA PRO A 1050 -18.82 12.40 44.27
C PRO A 1050 -19.41 10.98 44.44
N LYS A 1051 -20.08 10.40 43.44
CA LYS A 1051 -20.82 9.12 43.58
C LYS A 1051 -19.88 7.91 43.57
N ILE A 1052 -20.00 7.08 44.60
CA ILE A 1052 -19.47 5.71 44.68
C ILE A 1052 -20.67 4.75 44.60
N ASN A 1053 -20.55 3.64 43.88
CA ASN A 1053 -21.57 2.59 43.81
C ASN A 1053 -20.97 1.17 43.73
N CYS A 1054 -21.78 0.11 43.85
CA CYS A 1054 -21.31 -1.27 43.65
C CYS A 1054 -20.96 -1.56 42.18
N LEU A 1055 -19.87 -2.29 41.92
CA LEU A 1055 -19.52 -2.75 40.57
C LEU A 1055 -20.44 -3.87 40.04
N ILE A 1056 -20.89 -4.76 40.92
CA ILE A 1056 -21.59 -6.01 40.57
C ILE A 1056 -22.90 -5.77 39.79
N GLU A 1057 -23.58 -4.64 40.01
CA GLU A 1057 -24.84 -4.29 39.33
C GLU A 1057 -24.65 -3.75 37.89
N ASN A 1058 -23.42 -3.44 37.46
CA ASN A 1058 -23.15 -2.75 36.20
C ASN A 1058 -22.68 -3.64 35.02
N MET A 1059 -22.88 -4.96 35.10
CA MET A 1059 -22.61 -5.88 33.97
C MET A 1059 -23.56 -5.71 32.76
N GLY A 1060 -24.58 -4.86 32.84
CA GLY A 1060 -25.49 -4.55 31.72
C GLY A 1060 -26.22 -3.19 31.77
N GLY A 1061 -26.18 -2.46 32.88
CA GLY A 1061 -26.84 -1.16 33.03
C GLY A 1061 -26.04 0.02 32.44
N LYS A 1062 -26.73 1.04 31.91
CA LYS A 1062 -26.09 2.34 31.61
C LYS A 1062 -25.69 3.02 32.92
N LYS A 1063 -24.48 3.57 33.01
CA LYS A 1063 -24.01 4.39 34.14
C LYS A 1063 -25.01 5.54 34.42
N ASN A 1064 -25.81 5.42 35.48
CA ASN A 1064 -26.83 6.40 35.83
C ASN A 1064 -26.23 7.56 36.65
N SER A 1065 -26.53 8.80 36.20
CA SER A 1065 -26.23 10.02 36.94
C SER A 1065 -27.13 10.15 38.18
N ILE A 1066 -26.67 10.89 39.20
CA ILE A 1066 -27.44 11.13 40.44
C ILE A 1066 -28.85 11.66 40.13
N ALA A 1067 -28.97 12.60 39.19
CA ALA A 1067 -30.27 13.11 38.74
C ALA A 1067 -31.23 12.01 38.27
N LYS A 1068 -30.74 10.94 37.60
CA LYS A 1068 -31.59 9.80 37.18
C LYS A 1068 -32.03 8.92 38.34
N GLU A 1069 -31.20 8.76 39.37
CA GLU A 1069 -31.61 8.03 40.58
C GLU A 1069 -32.73 8.79 41.30
N ILE A 1070 -32.63 10.13 41.37
CA ILE A 1070 -33.67 10.99 41.96
C ILE A 1070 -34.95 10.94 41.12
N ILE A 1071 -34.87 11.02 39.78
CA ILE A 1071 -36.04 10.88 38.88
C ILE A 1071 -36.68 9.50 39.06
N SER A 1072 -35.89 8.44 39.14
CA SER A 1072 -36.37 7.08 39.39
C SER A 1072 -37.03 6.94 40.77
N TYR A 1073 -36.50 7.60 41.79
CA TYR A 1073 -37.13 7.66 43.12
C TYR A 1073 -38.49 8.37 43.08
N ILE A 1074 -38.58 9.54 42.43
CA ILE A 1074 -39.84 10.29 42.27
C ILE A 1074 -40.87 9.46 41.49
N ARG A 1075 -40.42 8.75 40.44
CA ARG A 1075 -41.27 7.83 39.67
C ARG A 1075 -41.77 6.66 40.52
N ASN A 1076 -40.87 5.97 41.23
CA ASN A 1076 -41.19 4.73 41.96
C ASN A 1076 -42.07 4.94 43.20
N LYS A 1077 -42.04 6.13 43.81
CA LYS A 1077 -42.93 6.50 44.92
C LYS A 1077 -44.40 6.66 44.51
N ALA A 1078 -44.66 6.86 43.22
CA ALA A 1078 -46.00 6.99 42.63
C ALA A 1078 -46.90 8.09 43.25
N CYS A 1079 -46.32 9.10 43.90
CA CYS A 1079 -47.02 10.27 44.45
C CYS A 1079 -46.17 11.55 44.30
N PRO A 1080 -46.75 12.76 44.47
CA PRO A 1080 -45.97 14.00 44.55
C PRO A 1080 -45.07 14.01 45.80
N ILE A 1081 -43.80 14.36 45.61
CA ILE A 1081 -42.75 14.34 46.65
C ILE A 1081 -42.34 15.76 47.03
N SER A 1082 -42.17 16.03 48.33
CA SER A 1082 -41.63 17.31 48.80
C SER A 1082 -40.11 17.41 48.58
N TYR A 1083 -39.60 18.62 48.33
CA TYR A 1083 -38.16 18.87 48.25
C TYR A 1083 -37.44 18.51 49.56
N GLN A 1084 -38.11 18.63 50.72
CA GLN A 1084 -37.56 18.21 52.00
C GLN A 1084 -37.36 16.69 52.10
N GLU A 1085 -38.27 15.88 51.56
CA GLU A 1085 -38.07 14.42 51.47
C GLU A 1085 -36.87 14.08 50.56
N LEU A 1086 -36.72 14.79 49.44
CA LEU A 1086 -35.55 14.61 48.57
C LEU A 1086 -34.24 15.03 49.25
N ILE A 1087 -34.23 16.08 50.08
CA ILE A 1087 -33.07 16.45 50.90
C ILE A 1087 -32.77 15.37 51.94
N SER A 1088 -33.77 14.88 52.67
CA SER A 1088 -33.58 13.81 53.66
C SER A 1088 -32.93 12.56 53.03
N VAL A 1089 -33.46 12.10 51.90
CA VAL A 1089 -33.00 10.87 51.24
C VAL A 1089 -31.69 11.06 50.48
N PHE A 1090 -31.53 12.13 49.69
CA PHE A 1090 -30.35 12.31 48.84
C PHE A 1090 -29.26 13.19 49.46
N GLY A 1091 -29.64 14.12 50.35
CA GLY A 1091 -28.73 14.99 51.09
C GLY A 1091 -28.22 14.34 52.37
N ASP A 1092 -29.10 14.02 53.31
CA ASP A 1092 -28.71 13.52 54.64
C ASP A 1092 -28.32 12.04 54.61
N ASP A 1093 -29.17 11.19 54.04
CA ASP A 1093 -28.92 9.74 53.97
C ASP A 1093 -27.82 9.35 52.97
N LEU A 1094 -27.62 10.15 51.91
CA LEU A 1094 -26.69 9.81 50.83
C LEU A 1094 -25.55 10.81 50.59
N GLY A 1095 -25.60 12.03 51.12
CA GLY A 1095 -24.49 13.00 51.08
C GLY A 1095 -24.35 13.85 49.82
N TYR A 1096 -25.38 13.97 48.99
CA TYR A 1096 -25.34 14.81 47.79
C TYR A 1096 -25.67 16.28 48.07
N ASN A 1097 -25.14 17.18 47.27
CA ASN A 1097 -25.36 18.62 47.41
C ASN A 1097 -26.81 18.99 47.05
N GLU A 1098 -27.48 19.79 47.88
CA GLU A 1098 -28.83 20.33 47.65
C GLU A 1098 -29.05 20.88 46.25
N ASN A 1099 -28.08 21.62 45.68
CA ASN A 1099 -28.16 22.13 44.30
C ASN A 1099 -28.26 21.01 43.26
N THR A 1100 -27.60 19.87 43.48
CA THR A 1100 -27.72 18.70 42.61
C THR A 1100 -29.12 18.10 42.71
N ILE A 1101 -29.69 18.06 43.91
CA ILE A 1101 -31.05 17.54 44.17
C ILE A 1101 -32.09 18.46 43.52
N TYR A 1102 -32.00 19.77 43.76
CA TYR A 1102 -32.91 20.78 43.21
C TYR A 1102 -32.86 20.87 41.68
N SER A 1103 -31.71 20.58 41.06
CA SER A 1103 -31.55 20.62 39.60
C SER A 1103 -32.50 19.67 38.85
N VAL A 1104 -33.02 18.64 39.52
CA VAL A 1104 -33.95 17.66 38.95
C VAL A 1104 -35.27 18.27 38.48
N ARG A 1105 -35.71 19.42 39.04
CA ARG A 1105 -36.91 20.14 38.56
C ARG A 1105 -36.83 20.53 37.08
N PHE A 1106 -35.62 20.70 36.54
CA PHE A 1106 -35.40 21.09 35.15
C PHE A 1106 -35.47 19.90 34.17
N HIS A 1107 -35.64 18.68 34.65
CA HIS A 1107 -35.89 17.52 33.78
C HIS A 1107 -37.27 17.62 33.11
N ASN A 1108 -37.40 17.10 31.89
CA ASN A 1108 -38.66 17.16 31.14
C ASN A 1108 -39.75 16.32 31.80
N ASP A 1109 -39.38 15.15 32.35
CA ASP A 1109 -40.33 14.19 32.94
C ASP A 1109 -40.72 14.51 34.40
N ILE A 1110 -40.29 15.64 34.95
CA ILE A 1110 -40.60 16.09 36.31
C ILE A 1110 -41.35 17.40 36.24
N PHE A 1111 -42.48 17.52 36.93
CA PHE A 1111 -43.26 18.75 37.02
C PHE A 1111 -43.41 19.21 38.47
N SER A 1112 -43.44 20.52 38.68
CA SER A 1112 -43.68 21.16 39.96
C SER A 1112 -45.16 21.03 40.31
N TYR A 1113 -45.53 20.20 41.29
CA TYR A 1113 -46.94 19.97 41.65
C TYR A 1113 -47.48 21.02 42.63
N LEU A 1114 -46.67 21.46 43.57
CA LEU A 1114 -46.93 22.58 44.48
C LEU A 1114 -45.61 23.30 44.73
N THR A 1115 -45.63 24.43 45.44
CA THR A 1115 -44.41 25.08 45.93
C THR A 1115 -43.51 24.07 46.66
N ASN A 1116 -42.30 23.86 46.13
CA ASN A 1116 -41.31 22.87 46.60
C ASN A 1116 -41.81 21.40 46.62
N CYS A 1117 -42.72 21.02 45.71
CA CYS A 1117 -43.18 19.66 45.53
C CYS A 1117 -43.12 19.24 44.04
N PHE A 1118 -42.72 18.01 43.76
CA PHE A 1118 -42.46 17.50 42.42
C PHE A 1118 -43.22 16.20 42.13
N VAL A 1119 -43.69 16.02 40.90
CA VAL A 1119 -44.38 14.81 40.42
C VAL A 1119 -43.78 14.35 39.09
N HIS A 1120 -43.70 13.04 38.87
CA HIS A 1120 -43.24 12.45 37.60
C HIS A 1120 -44.36 12.47 36.55
N ALA A 1121 -44.02 12.73 35.29
CA ALA A 1121 -44.95 12.78 34.16
C ALA A 1121 -45.83 11.52 34.05
N GLU A 1122 -45.27 10.33 34.28
CA GLU A 1122 -46.02 9.08 34.24
C GLU A 1122 -47.12 8.96 35.32
N ILE A 1123 -46.98 9.60 36.48
CA ILE A 1123 -47.96 9.50 37.59
C ILE A 1123 -49.27 10.16 37.19
N ILE A 1124 -49.19 11.33 36.54
CA ILE A 1124 -50.32 12.05 35.94
C ILE A 1124 -50.68 11.56 34.52
N LYS A 1125 -49.96 10.54 34.02
CA LYS A 1125 -49.92 10.08 32.62
C LYS A 1125 -49.91 11.26 31.64
N TRP A 1126 -48.90 12.13 31.75
CA TRP A 1126 -48.74 13.25 30.83
C TRP A 1126 -48.19 12.78 29.50
N ASP A 1127 -48.90 13.09 28.42
CA ASP A 1127 -48.56 12.71 27.06
C ASP A 1127 -48.78 13.89 26.08
N SER A 1128 -48.52 13.64 24.79
CA SER A 1128 -48.66 14.66 23.75
C SER A 1128 -50.11 15.00 23.41
N GLU A 1129 -51.09 14.18 23.78
CA GLU A 1129 -52.52 14.45 23.58
C GLU A 1129 -53.03 15.38 24.67
N LYS A 1130 -52.76 15.06 25.95
CA LYS A 1130 -53.05 15.95 27.09
C LYS A 1130 -52.33 17.30 26.94
N GLN A 1131 -51.10 17.33 26.43
CA GLN A 1131 -50.38 18.57 26.11
C GLN A 1131 -51.12 19.41 25.07
N ARG A 1132 -51.51 18.83 23.92
CA ARG A 1132 -52.25 19.56 22.87
C ARG A 1132 -53.59 20.08 23.36
N PHE A 1133 -54.31 19.29 24.16
CA PHE A 1133 -55.61 19.68 24.69
C PHE A 1133 -55.50 20.81 25.72
N LEU A 1134 -54.50 20.78 26.61
CA LEU A 1134 -54.18 21.91 27.50
C LEU A 1134 -53.81 23.16 26.69
N GLU A 1135 -52.97 23.02 25.67
CA GLU A 1135 -52.55 24.13 24.80
C GLU A 1135 -53.71 24.71 23.99
N GLN A 1136 -54.69 23.90 23.58
CA GLN A 1136 -55.94 24.37 22.99
C GLN A 1136 -56.74 25.21 23.99
N LYS A 1137 -56.95 24.73 25.23
CA LYS A 1137 -57.66 25.50 26.26
C LYS A 1137 -56.93 26.78 26.67
N ALA A 1138 -55.60 26.75 26.72
CA ALA A 1138 -54.79 27.92 26.95
C ALA A 1138 -54.94 28.97 25.82
N ASN A 1139 -55.06 28.55 24.56
CA ASN A 1139 -55.35 29.43 23.42
C ASN A 1139 -56.79 29.97 23.48
N GLU A 1140 -57.80 29.12 23.67
CA GLU A 1140 -59.21 29.55 23.81
C GLU A 1140 -59.37 30.64 24.88
N ARG A 1141 -58.69 30.47 26.03
CA ARG A 1141 -58.71 31.49 27.10
C ARG A 1141 -57.88 32.74 26.78
N TYR A 1142 -56.84 32.63 25.97
CA TYR A 1142 -56.03 33.77 25.52
C TYR A 1142 -56.77 34.63 24.48
N GLU A 1143 -57.46 34.03 23.52
CA GLU A 1143 -58.29 34.78 22.56
C GLU A 1143 -59.43 35.52 23.28
N PHE A 1144 -60.11 34.88 24.25
CA PHE A 1144 -61.10 35.54 25.10
C PHE A 1144 -60.50 36.71 25.91
N ALA A 1145 -59.24 36.63 26.33
CA ALA A 1145 -58.56 37.74 27.00
C ALA A 1145 -58.26 38.89 26.02
N LEU A 1146 -57.90 38.58 24.76
CA LEU A 1146 -57.72 39.58 23.70
C LEU A 1146 -59.03 40.31 23.36
N ASP A 1147 -60.16 39.61 23.28
CA ASP A 1147 -61.49 40.20 23.06
C ASP A 1147 -61.86 41.20 24.17
N LEU A 1148 -61.36 40.97 25.39
CA LEU A 1148 -61.48 41.89 26.54
C LEU A 1148 -60.36 42.95 26.61
N GLY A 1149 -59.57 43.11 25.54
CA GLY A 1149 -58.49 44.10 25.45
C GLY A 1149 -57.24 43.77 26.29
N LYS A 1150 -57.13 42.58 26.87
CA LYS A 1150 -55.97 42.16 27.68
C LYS A 1150 -54.94 41.43 26.80
N PRO A 1151 -53.66 41.89 26.76
CA PRO A 1151 -52.64 41.29 25.89
C PRO A 1151 -52.04 39.96 26.43
N PHE A 1152 -52.66 39.36 27.45
CA PHE A 1152 -52.27 38.11 28.11
C PHE A 1152 -53.48 37.50 28.83
N ALA A 1153 -53.45 36.19 29.05
CA ALA A 1153 -54.40 35.49 29.93
C ALA A 1153 -53.73 35.11 31.26
N LEU A 1154 -54.55 34.72 32.25
CA LEU A 1154 -54.09 34.31 33.57
C LEU A 1154 -54.21 32.79 33.76
N ILE A 1155 -53.21 32.21 34.43
CA ILE A 1155 -53.18 30.80 34.85
C ILE A 1155 -54.35 30.50 35.80
N ASP A 1156 -54.67 31.43 36.72
CA ASP A 1156 -55.83 31.29 37.62
C ASP A 1156 -57.14 31.17 36.84
N ASP A 1157 -57.41 32.08 35.89
CA ASP A 1157 -58.59 31.99 35.01
C ASP A 1157 -58.67 30.66 34.23
N LEU A 1158 -57.53 30.19 33.73
CA LEU A 1158 -57.41 28.93 33.00
C LEU A 1158 -57.67 27.72 33.89
N LEU A 1159 -57.31 27.81 35.18
CA LEU A 1159 -57.60 26.80 36.21
C LEU A 1159 -59.08 26.78 36.62
N GLU A 1160 -59.72 27.95 36.75
CA GLU A 1160 -61.10 28.07 37.22
C GLU A 1160 -62.16 27.78 36.14
N GLN A 1161 -61.92 28.19 34.88
CA GLN A 1161 -62.99 28.26 33.86
C GLN A 1161 -62.89 27.19 32.76
N SER A 1162 -61.89 26.29 32.81
CA SER A 1162 -61.61 25.37 31.69
C SER A 1162 -61.83 23.91 32.04
N SER A 1163 -62.40 23.16 31.09
CA SER A 1163 -62.39 21.69 31.09
C SER A 1163 -60.99 21.18 30.75
N LEU A 1164 -60.07 21.25 31.72
CA LEU A 1164 -58.69 20.77 31.62
C LEU A 1164 -58.64 19.23 31.51
N PRO A 1165 -57.56 18.63 30.93
CA PRO A 1165 -57.49 17.19 30.76
C PRO A 1165 -57.39 16.48 32.12
N ILE A 1166 -58.02 15.31 32.24
CA ILE A 1166 -58.03 14.53 33.47
C ILE A 1166 -56.61 14.05 33.80
N LEU A 1167 -56.16 14.33 35.03
CA LEU A 1167 -54.91 13.83 35.58
C LEU A 1167 -55.15 12.44 36.19
N ASP A 1168 -54.20 11.54 35.97
CA ASP A 1168 -54.18 10.23 36.62
C ASP A 1168 -53.58 10.31 38.03
N GLY A 1169 -53.62 9.19 38.77
CA GLY A 1169 -53.03 9.10 40.12
C GLY A 1169 -53.84 9.76 41.24
N GLY A 1170 -55.08 10.18 40.97
CA GLY A 1170 -55.94 10.86 41.95
C GLY A 1170 -55.51 12.30 42.25
N LEU A 1171 -54.74 12.92 41.36
CA LEU A 1171 -54.23 14.28 41.50
C LEU A 1171 -55.15 15.30 40.85
N TYR A 1172 -55.16 16.51 41.40
CA TYR A 1172 -55.95 17.64 40.90
C TYR A 1172 -55.03 18.67 40.24
N TRP A 1173 -55.60 19.50 39.38
CA TRP A 1173 -54.85 20.62 38.81
C TRP A 1173 -54.48 21.64 39.90
N SER A 1174 -53.21 22.04 39.89
CA SER A 1174 -52.69 23.13 40.70
C SER A 1174 -52.14 24.24 39.81
N LYS A 1175 -52.02 25.44 40.39
CA LYS A 1175 -51.40 26.59 39.72
C LYS A 1175 -49.96 26.30 39.31
N GLU A 1176 -49.16 25.72 40.21
CA GLU A 1176 -47.76 25.37 39.94
C GLU A 1176 -47.61 24.32 38.83
N LEU A 1177 -48.48 23.30 38.80
CA LEU A 1177 -48.44 22.26 37.77
C LEU A 1177 -48.75 22.84 36.40
N LEU A 1178 -49.80 23.67 36.31
CA LEU A 1178 -50.22 24.29 35.06
C LEU A 1178 -49.17 25.30 34.56
N GLN A 1179 -48.54 26.05 35.47
CA GLN A 1179 -47.39 26.89 35.14
C GLN A 1179 -46.21 26.08 34.58
N ASP A 1180 -45.78 25.02 35.26
CA ASP A 1180 -44.57 24.30 34.87
C ASP A 1180 -44.77 23.59 33.52
N ILE A 1181 -45.91 22.93 33.31
CA ILE A 1181 -46.29 22.28 32.04
C ILE A 1181 -46.33 23.30 30.88
N LEU A 1182 -47.04 24.43 31.02
CA LEU A 1182 -47.08 25.44 29.96
C LEU A 1182 -45.72 26.09 29.71
N SER A 1183 -44.87 26.22 30.73
CA SER A 1183 -43.53 26.80 30.58
C SER A 1183 -42.53 25.88 29.88
N LYS A 1184 -42.68 24.56 30.03
CA LYS A 1184 -41.91 23.53 29.33
C LYS A 1184 -42.43 23.27 27.91
N GLY A 1185 -43.69 23.61 27.63
CA GLY A 1185 -44.25 23.67 26.28
C GLY A 1185 -43.55 24.71 25.39
N ASN A 1186 -43.49 24.42 24.08
CA ASN A 1186 -42.89 25.32 23.10
C ASN A 1186 -43.85 26.42 22.59
N ASN A 1187 -45.15 26.27 22.82
CA ASN A 1187 -46.17 27.13 22.20
C ASN A 1187 -46.50 28.38 23.02
N PHE A 1188 -46.29 28.35 24.34
CA PHE A 1188 -46.61 29.47 25.24
C PHE A 1188 -45.36 30.07 25.90
N ARG A 1189 -45.56 31.24 26.53
CA ARG A 1189 -44.58 31.93 27.38
C ARG A 1189 -45.31 32.46 28.60
N ILE A 1190 -44.77 32.14 29.78
CA ILE A 1190 -45.20 32.77 31.05
C ILE A 1190 -44.35 34.03 31.25
N ILE A 1191 -45.01 35.13 31.62
CA ILE A 1191 -44.39 36.45 31.79
C ILE A 1191 -44.69 36.99 33.20
N GLY A 1192 -43.71 37.71 33.76
CA GLY A 1192 -43.80 38.33 35.09
C GLY A 1192 -43.38 37.42 36.24
N ASN A 1193 -42.96 38.02 37.35
CA ASN A 1193 -42.40 37.27 38.50
C ASN A 1193 -43.47 36.60 39.39
N ASN A 1194 -44.76 36.88 39.16
CA ASN A 1194 -45.85 36.12 39.75
C ASN A 1194 -46.13 34.80 39.02
N LYS A 1195 -45.58 34.65 37.80
CA LYS A 1195 -45.82 33.52 36.88
C LYS A 1195 -47.29 33.27 36.52
N ASN A 1196 -48.17 34.25 36.76
CA ASN A 1196 -49.60 34.09 36.50
C ASN A 1196 -50.01 34.48 35.08
N ALA A 1197 -49.31 35.43 34.45
CA ALA A 1197 -49.64 35.87 33.10
C ALA A 1197 -48.98 34.96 32.06
N TYR A 1198 -49.73 34.53 31.05
CA TYR A 1198 -49.24 33.74 29.93
C TYR A 1198 -49.82 34.21 28.59
N LEU A 1199 -49.10 33.93 27.52
CA LEU A 1199 -49.49 34.23 26.13
C LEU A 1199 -48.79 33.28 25.15
N PRO A 1200 -49.34 33.06 23.94
CA PRO A 1200 -48.67 32.34 22.87
C PRO A 1200 -47.33 32.99 22.48
N ARG A 1201 -46.33 32.17 22.13
CA ARG A 1201 -45.04 32.67 21.63
C ARG A 1201 -45.18 33.41 20.29
N ASN A 1202 -46.16 33.02 19.49
CA ASN A 1202 -46.59 33.70 18.28
C ASN A 1202 -47.90 34.43 18.59
N ASN A 1203 -47.81 35.69 19.02
CA ASN A 1203 -48.96 36.53 19.35
C ASN A 1203 -49.02 37.77 18.44
N CYS A 1204 -50.24 38.25 18.17
CA CYS A 1204 -50.52 39.43 17.35
C CYS A 1204 -49.77 40.69 17.81
N ASN A 1205 -49.64 40.87 19.13
CA ASN A 1205 -49.01 42.04 19.76
C ASN A 1205 -47.46 42.00 19.75
N ARG A 1206 -46.85 40.92 19.23
CA ARG A 1206 -45.38 40.70 19.16
C ARG A 1206 -44.66 40.81 20.51
N ILE A 1207 -45.36 40.53 21.61
CA ILE A 1207 -44.81 40.55 22.96
C ILE A 1207 -43.91 39.32 23.13
N GLN A 1208 -42.62 39.52 23.38
CA GLN A 1208 -41.65 38.43 23.59
C GLN A 1208 -41.03 38.46 24.99
N SER A 1209 -40.99 39.61 25.66
CA SER A 1209 -40.36 39.80 26.96
C SER A 1209 -41.30 40.45 27.97
N PHE A 1210 -40.90 40.43 29.24
CA PHE A 1210 -41.57 41.20 30.29
C PHE A 1210 -41.54 42.71 29.99
N GLU A 1211 -40.43 43.21 29.44
CA GLU A 1211 -40.33 44.60 28.98
C GLU A 1211 -41.34 44.92 27.87
N ASP A 1212 -41.53 44.04 26.88
CA ASP A 1212 -42.52 44.25 25.81
C ASP A 1212 -43.95 44.33 26.34
N LEU A 1213 -44.27 43.50 27.35
CA LEU A 1213 -45.58 43.52 27.99
C LEU A 1213 -45.81 44.85 28.73
N LEU A 1214 -44.81 45.33 29.48
CA LEU A 1214 -44.93 46.63 30.16
C LEU A 1214 -45.00 47.79 29.17
N TYR A 1215 -44.21 47.76 28.09
CA TYR A 1215 -44.28 48.74 27.00
C TYR A 1215 -45.68 48.80 26.39
N PHE A 1216 -46.30 47.65 26.12
CA PHE A 1216 -47.66 47.58 25.58
C PHE A 1216 -48.66 48.18 26.56
N ILE A 1217 -48.64 47.77 27.83
CA ILE A 1217 -49.58 48.26 28.85
C ILE A 1217 -49.42 49.78 29.05
N LEU A 1218 -48.20 50.28 29.19
CA LEU A 1218 -47.93 51.72 29.32
C LEU A 1218 -48.47 52.50 28.12
N LYS A 1219 -48.24 51.99 26.90
CA LYS A 1219 -48.69 52.66 25.67
C LYS A 1219 -50.22 52.68 25.52
N SER A 1220 -50.88 51.60 25.91
CA SER A 1220 -52.32 51.43 25.68
C SER A 1220 -53.20 52.01 26.79
N ASN A 1221 -52.70 52.05 28.03
CA ASN A 1221 -53.52 52.34 29.20
C ASN A 1221 -53.05 53.56 30.02
N PHE A 1222 -51.84 54.07 29.75
CA PHE A 1222 -51.17 55.11 30.56
C PHE A 1222 -50.43 56.16 29.69
N ASP A 1223 -50.83 56.35 28.43
CA ASP A 1223 -50.23 57.30 27.48
C ASP A 1223 -48.69 57.27 27.35
N GLY A 1224 -48.06 56.16 27.76
CA GLY A 1224 -46.63 55.92 27.73
C GLY A 1224 -45.83 56.25 29.00
N ALA A 1225 -46.44 56.77 30.08
CA ALA A 1225 -45.76 57.06 31.35
C ALA A 1225 -46.69 57.02 32.57
N GLU A 1226 -46.21 56.51 33.71
CA GLU A 1226 -46.98 56.49 34.98
C GLU A 1226 -46.03 56.48 36.20
N ASN A 1227 -46.54 56.81 37.39
CA ASN A 1227 -45.83 56.59 38.65
C ASN A 1227 -45.54 55.10 38.86
N LEU A 1228 -44.29 54.77 39.20
CA LEU A 1228 -43.80 53.40 39.37
C LEU A 1228 -44.57 52.62 40.45
N ASN A 1229 -45.00 53.27 41.54
CA ASN A 1229 -45.74 52.62 42.61
C ASN A 1229 -47.17 52.29 42.16
N ASP A 1230 -47.85 53.21 41.49
CA ASP A 1230 -49.23 53.00 41.04
C ASP A 1230 -49.29 52.03 39.85
N PHE A 1231 -48.34 52.11 38.91
CA PHE A 1231 -48.16 51.12 37.86
C PHE A 1231 -47.74 49.74 38.42
N SER A 1232 -46.97 49.68 39.52
CA SER A 1232 -46.69 48.42 40.21
C SER A 1232 -47.94 47.83 40.87
N LYS A 1233 -48.77 48.66 41.54
CA LYS A 1233 -50.08 48.22 42.08
C LYS A 1233 -50.98 47.68 40.97
N TYR A 1234 -51.05 48.36 39.83
CA TYR A 1234 -51.76 47.88 38.64
C TYR A 1234 -51.24 46.51 38.19
N ALA A 1235 -49.91 46.35 38.02
CA ALA A 1235 -49.31 45.10 37.59
C ALA A 1235 -49.47 43.95 38.61
N VAL A 1236 -49.60 44.24 39.91
CA VAL A 1236 -49.98 43.27 40.96
C VAL A 1236 -51.44 42.87 40.82
N ASN A 1237 -52.35 43.85 40.70
CA ASN A 1237 -53.79 43.60 40.56
C ASN A 1237 -54.12 42.83 39.27
N CYS A 1238 -53.37 43.08 38.19
CA CYS A 1238 -53.42 42.29 36.96
C CYS A 1238 -52.72 40.93 37.05
N GLY A 1239 -52.20 40.55 38.22
CA GLY A 1239 -51.57 39.25 38.47
C GLY A 1239 -50.19 39.06 37.85
N ILE A 1240 -49.60 40.06 37.19
CA ILE A 1240 -48.35 39.93 36.44
C ILE A 1240 -47.14 39.82 37.41
N ILE A 1241 -47.13 40.62 38.47
CA ILE A 1241 -46.01 40.69 39.44
C ILE A 1241 -46.47 40.46 40.88
N LYS A 1242 -45.53 40.14 41.78
CA LYS A 1242 -45.82 39.85 43.20
C LYS A 1242 -45.84 41.06 44.14
N ARG A 1243 -45.04 42.08 43.85
CA ARG A 1243 -44.83 43.27 44.69
C ARG A 1243 -44.56 44.51 43.84
N ASN A 1244 -43.31 44.89 43.64
CA ASN A 1244 -42.93 46.08 42.87
C ASN A 1244 -42.16 45.69 41.60
N ILE A 1245 -42.24 46.53 40.58
CA ILE A 1245 -41.35 46.44 39.41
C ILE A 1245 -39.95 46.91 39.85
N THR A 1246 -38.92 46.21 39.40
CA THR A 1246 -37.52 46.55 39.70
C THR A 1246 -36.70 46.60 38.41
N LEU A 1247 -35.63 47.40 38.38
CA LEU A 1247 -34.71 47.49 37.25
C LEU A 1247 -34.19 46.11 36.80
N ASN A 1248 -33.88 45.22 37.75
CA ASN A 1248 -33.44 43.86 37.47
C ASN A 1248 -34.46 43.00 36.70
N MET A 1249 -35.76 43.33 36.75
CA MET A 1249 -36.79 42.63 35.98
C MET A 1249 -36.84 43.08 34.51
N LEU A 1250 -36.24 44.23 34.18
CA LEU A 1250 -36.18 44.77 32.81
C LEU A 1250 -34.91 44.36 32.04
N GLY A 1251 -33.85 43.93 32.74
CA GLY A 1251 -32.59 43.51 32.11
C GLY A 1251 -31.84 44.68 31.45
N GLU A 1252 -31.33 44.47 30.23
CA GLU A 1252 -30.72 45.53 29.40
C GLU A 1252 -31.77 46.49 28.78
N ALA A 1253 -32.72 47.00 29.56
CA ALA A 1253 -33.94 47.65 29.08
C ALA A 1253 -33.74 48.67 27.94
N LYS A 1254 -34.43 48.48 26.80
CA LYS A 1254 -34.31 49.29 25.56
C LYS A 1254 -35.60 49.99 25.14
N LYS A 1255 -36.71 49.73 25.83
CA LYS A 1255 -38.07 50.19 25.51
C LYS A 1255 -38.79 50.82 26.70
N VAL A 1256 -38.49 50.41 27.92
CA VAL A 1256 -39.08 50.94 29.16
C VAL A 1256 -37.96 51.40 30.10
N LYS A 1257 -38.07 52.60 30.66
CA LYS A 1257 -37.12 53.17 31.61
C LYS A 1257 -37.82 53.47 32.93
N ILE A 1258 -37.06 53.36 34.02
CA ILE A 1258 -37.47 53.78 35.37
C ILE A 1258 -36.53 54.90 35.78
N ARG A 1259 -37.07 56.06 36.16
CA ARG A 1259 -36.29 57.22 36.66
C ARG A 1259 -37.17 58.02 37.62
N ASN A 1260 -36.60 58.49 38.73
CA ASN A 1260 -37.27 59.40 39.68
C ASN A 1260 -38.68 58.94 40.11
N GLU A 1261 -38.84 57.65 40.44
CA GLU A 1261 -40.14 57.03 40.79
C GLU A 1261 -41.20 57.00 39.67
N GLU A 1262 -40.84 57.32 38.44
CA GLU A 1262 -41.69 57.18 37.25
C GLU A 1262 -41.21 56.00 36.38
N ILE A 1263 -42.15 55.35 35.69
CA ILE A 1263 -41.89 54.33 34.68
C ILE A 1263 -42.51 54.77 33.36
N TYR A 1264 -41.70 54.81 32.30
CA TYR A 1264 -42.09 55.39 31.03
C TYR A 1264 -41.43 54.70 29.85
N ILE A 1265 -42.06 54.83 28.69
CA ILE A 1265 -41.54 54.34 27.42
C ILE A 1265 -40.35 55.19 27.00
N SER A 1266 -39.23 54.55 26.68
CA SER A 1266 -38.14 55.25 26.02
C SER A 1266 -38.48 55.49 24.56
N ASN A 1267 -38.89 56.71 24.24
CA ASN A 1267 -38.75 57.24 22.88
C ASN A 1267 -37.29 57.07 22.43
N ARG A 1268 -37.12 56.73 21.15
CA ARG A 1268 -35.82 56.51 20.51
C ARG A 1268 -34.97 57.78 20.50
#